data_AF-A0A1Y4JYX1-F1
#
_entry.id   AF-A0A1Y4JYX1-F1
#
_cell.length_a   1.000
_cell.length_b   1.000
_cell.length_c   1.000
_cell.angle_alpha   90.00
_cell.angle_beta   90.00
_cell.angle_gamma   90.00
#
_symmetry.space_group_name_H-M   'P 1'
#
loop_
_entity.id
_entity.type
_entity.pdbx_description
1 polymer ?
#
loop_
_entity_poly.entity_id
_entity_poly.type
_entity_poly.pdbx_seq_one_letter_code
_entity_poly.pdbx_strand_id
1 'polypeptide(L)'
;MKARHVTSESEYRTPFGAVQLGGTVSLSIDVWGDDVVFCTLRVWTDAHGEELIEMRGSRMGDYLRFSASYKPAETGVVWYSFDIEASDGSVWRYGAREGWTTGEGTFAYGDPPSFQITVYTPRARQPRWYREGVVYQIFPDRFARGADWEERAAASLAIRRKGGPGRAVLEDWDTPPSYARTEEGGIERWDFYGGTLEGIREKLGYLEDLGVTAIYLNPVFEAASNHRYDTADYLRIDPMLGDEESFRALCVDAEEHGISVILDGVFNHVGADSRYFNRFGTYREPGAWQGEGSRYRDWFTFNDDGTYAGWWGDQNLPSVRSDCEEFHELVCGRQGVIRHWLRSGARGWRLDVADELTDEFIAQIKQALLTEKPDGVLIGEVWEDASNKLAYGKLRQYFQGRELDATMNYPVRTGLLAFIRGDIGASELAARLEQLRENYPRDNFYSALNLLGSHDRERLFTVLGGAPDPDSLSEEERASYRLSDNQVGLAKARLWVMALLQMTLPGVPCVYYGDERGVEGFRDPYNRASFPWEGGHADCTAIYRNAIALRKMLPVLVDGEFEPFSSGEDVFGFWRRGEGESVCVLVNASLERAHTVKVPTGERLVTDVVSGRPAHVSHGQVEVFMWPLGTSVLHFHDERRMQLVPERGMGVLCHVTSIPNDGRPGTLGAPARRFVDWLAAGGQKYWQVLPVNPPDAYGSPYAGLSAFAGDVGLLERGAEETLAALEKIGTDPDYLEFCHENDYWLTPYATFRAVKALLGEKPWQEWPGVYRTFTPRLAGHPRLARAVEDERRLQYQFQLEWEDLLGYAHERGVKIIGDMPMFVSVDSADVWSEPDIFDLDEDGRPRRMAGAPPDAFAPEGQLWGNPTYRWDILREQNFGWWLRRFSRALALYDYVRLDHFIGFSSFYAIPAGGTAADGAYSFGPGLDLFRAAYDQFGPLPFIAEDLGAITPAVRALVAASGFPGMDVAQFYDGDVRESYVPRPETVVYTGTHDNQTLVGFCESRYGLGRDEAVALADGIMARALASDAALAIVPLQDILSLGDEARMNVPGVADGNWTWQATEEEVAAAAGRLAELAEQGGRIL
;
A
#
# COMPACT_ATOMS: atom_id res chain seq x y z
N MET A 1 27.35 42.91 16.71
CA MET A 1 26.55 42.02 17.57
C MET A 1 26.26 40.73 16.80
N LYS A 2 26.28 39.57 17.46
CA LYS A 2 25.88 38.29 16.86
C LYS A 2 24.78 37.68 17.73
N ALA A 3 23.72 37.16 17.12
CA ALA A 3 22.66 36.45 17.82
C ALA A 3 22.24 35.20 17.03
N ARG A 4 21.67 34.20 17.72
CA ARG A 4 21.21 32.95 17.13
C ARG A 4 19.95 32.45 17.84
N HIS A 5 18.92 32.21 17.04
CA HIS A 5 17.70 31.48 17.42
C HIS A 5 17.30 30.61 16.24
N VAL A 6 17.09 29.32 16.48
CA VAL A 6 16.67 28.34 15.48
C VAL A 6 15.43 27.62 16.00
N THR A 7 14.30 27.79 15.33
CA THR A 7 13.01 27.31 15.85
C THR A 7 12.91 25.78 15.98
N SER A 8 13.71 25.03 15.21
CA SER A 8 13.76 23.57 15.25
C SER A 8 14.65 22.99 16.36
N GLU A 9 15.49 23.79 17.00
CA GLU A 9 16.38 23.34 18.08
C GLU A 9 15.71 23.55 19.45
N SER A 10 15.62 22.48 20.24
CA SER A 10 14.88 22.45 21.51
C SER A 10 15.40 23.44 22.56
N GLU A 11 16.66 23.86 22.44
CA GLU A 11 17.24 24.90 23.29
C GLU A 11 16.65 26.30 23.07
N TYR A 12 16.16 26.58 21.86
CA TYR A 12 15.54 27.87 21.51
C TYR A 12 14.02 27.83 21.52
N ARG A 13 13.40 26.68 21.23
CA ARG A 13 11.94 26.52 21.23
C ARG A 13 11.53 25.15 21.75
N THR A 14 10.73 25.11 22.82
CA THR A 14 10.13 23.87 23.34
C THR A 14 8.70 24.11 23.81
N PRO A 15 7.70 23.31 23.40
CA PRO A 15 7.80 22.20 22.43
C PRO A 15 8.02 22.69 20.99
N PHE A 16 8.54 21.81 20.13
CA PHE A 16 8.66 22.04 18.70
C PHE A 16 7.28 22.08 18.03
N GLY A 17 7.11 22.92 17.01
CA GLY A 17 5.92 22.98 16.17
C GLY A 17 4.72 23.69 16.81
N ALA A 18 3.54 23.44 16.25
CA ALA A 18 2.26 23.94 16.76
C ALA A 18 1.97 23.44 18.18
N VAL A 19 1.23 24.24 18.96
CA VAL A 19 1.07 24.04 20.40
C VAL A 19 -0.41 23.95 20.77
N GLN A 20 -0.75 23.00 21.62
CA GLN A 20 -2.10 22.88 22.14
C GLN A 20 -2.46 24.05 23.06
N LEU A 21 -3.68 24.56 22.98
CA LEU A 21 -4.20 25.59 23.88
C LEU A 21 -3.97 25.21 25.36
N GLY A 22 -3.39 26.14 26.12
CA GLY A 22 -3.02 25.93 27.51
C GLY A 22 -1.63 25.32 27.73
N GLY A 23 -0.95 24.90 26.67
CA GLY A 23 0.48 24.54 26.68
C GLY A 23 1.37 25.76 26.96
N THR A 24 2.59 25.52 27.48
CA THR A 24 3.59 26.58 27.69
C THR A 24 4.74 26.39 26.70
N VAL A 25 5.12 27.47 26.03
CA VAL A 25 6.23 27.52 25.08
C VAL A 25 7.39 28.24 25.74
N SER A 26 8.55 27.59 25.78
CA SER A 26 9.81 28.23 26.14
C SER A 26 10.48 28.73 24.87
N LEU A 27 10.82 30.03 24.84
CA LEU A 27 11.51 30.69 23.74
C LEU A 27 12.83 31.27 24.24
N SER A 28 13.92 31.00 23.54
CA SER A 28 15.25 31.50 23.90
C SER A 28 16.02 32.04 22.70
N ILE A 29 16.95 32.96 22.95
CA ILE A 29 17.90 33.46 21.95
C ILE A 29 19.29 33.59 22.59
N ASP A 30 20.33 33.18 21.85
CA ASP A 30 21.71 33.35 22.26
C ASP A 30 22.29 34.62 21.64
N VAL A 31 23.00 35.41 22.44
CA VAL A 31 23.61 36.67 22.00
C VAL A 31 25.07 36.74 22.43
N TRP A 32 25.95 37.05 21.50
CA TRP A 32 27.39 37.23 21.69
C TRP A 32 27.75 38.72 21.63
N GLY A 33 28.50 39.17 22.64
CA GLY A 33 28.98 40.53 22.82
C GLY A 33 28.83 40.99 24.28
N ASP A 34 29.78 41.79 24.78
CA ASP A 34 29.80 42.25 26.18
C ASP A 34 28.93 43.48 26.46
N ASP A 35 28.34 44.06 25.41
CA ASP A 35 27.59 45.31 25.45
C ASP A 35 26.06 45.12 25.47
N VAL A 36 25.53 43.91 25.69
CA VAL A 36 24.07 43.66 25.70
C VAL A 36 23.50 43.90 27.09
N VAL A 37 22.42 44.69 27.20
CA VAL A 37 21.81 45.06 28.49
C VAL A 37 20.55 44.25 28.77
N PHE A 38 19.60 44.21 27.83
CA PHE A 38 18.34 43.50 27.96
C PHE A 38 17.90 42.89 26.62
N CYS A 39 17.08 41.84 26.68
CA CYS A 39 16.38 41.30 25.52
C CYS A 39 14.89 41.20 25.85
N THR A 40 14.07 41.67 24.92
CA THR A 40 12.61 41.63 25.01
C THR A 40 12.07 40.70 23.93
N LEU A 41 11.24 39.75 24.35
CA LEU A 41 10.46 38.93 23.45
C LEU A 41 9.20 39.72 23.08
N ARG A 42 9.04 40.03 21.81
CA ARG A 42 7.84 40.65 21.26
C ARG A 42 6.90 39.56 20.76
N VAL A 43 5.68 39.52 21.26
CA VAL A 43 4.65 38.55 20.89
C VAL A 43 3.37 39.28 20.47
N TRP A 44 2.64 38.82 19.46
CA TRP A 44 1.33 39.37 19.14
C TRP A 44 0.38 38.37 18.48
N THR A 45 -0.91 38.65 18.60
CA THR A 45 -1.98 38.02 17.83
C THR A 45 -2.86 39.09 17.19
N ASP A 46 -3.59 38.73 16.13
CA ASP A 46 -4.53 39.66 15.48
C ASP A 46 -5.65 40.13 16.43
N ALA A 47 -5.98 39.34 17.45
CA ALA A 47 -7.07 39.61 18.39
C ALA A 47 -6.65 40.48 19.58
N HIS A 48 -5.45 40.28 20.14
CA HIS A 48 -5.00 40.97 21.37
C HIS A 48 -3.91 42.02 21.12
N GLY A 49 -3.39 42.10 19.90
CA GLY A 49 -2.30 43.01 19.58
C GLY A 49 -0.99 42.59 20.23
N GLU A 50 -0.12 43.56 20.50
CA GLU A 50 1.26 43.34 20.93
C GLU A 50 1.42 43.21 22.45
N GLU A 51 2.24 42.25 22.86
CA GLU A 51 2.76 42.03 24.21
C GLU A 51 4.30 42.00 24.18
N LEU A 52 4.93 42.72 25.12
CA LEU A 52 6.37 42.76 25.29
C LEU A 52 6.75 42.04 26.59
N ILE A 53 7.54 40.97 26.47
CA ILE A 53 7.92 40.10 27.58
C ILE A 53 9.43 40.23 27.81
N GLU A 54 9.81 40.73 28.99
CA GLU A 54 11.23 40.80 29.38
C GLU A 54 11.81 39.39 29.55
N MET A 55 12.93 39.12 28.87
CA MET A 55 13.58 37.82 28.90
C MET A 55 14.65 37.74 29.98
N ARG A 56 14.80 36.57 30.60
CA ARG A 56 15.82 36.33 31.62
C ARG A 56 17.13 35.89 30.97
N GLY A 57 18.18 36.71 31.11
CA GLY A 57 19.53 36.41 30.63
C GLY A 57 20.32 35.51 31.59
N SER A 58 20.98 34.47 31.06
CA SER A 58 21.91 33.60 31.78
C SER A 58 23.23 33.50 31.00
N ARG A 59 24.38 33.63 31.67
CA ARG A 59 25.71 33.49 31.03
C ARG A 59 26.02 32.03 30.75
N MET A 60 26.30 31.71 29.49
CA MET A 60 26.62 30.37 28.98
C MET A 60 27.98 30.43 28.27
N GLY A 61 29.07 30.24 29.01
CA GLY A 61 30.42 30.36 28.44
C GLY A 61 30.69 31.76 27.87
N ASP A 62 30.82 31.85 26.55
CA ASP A 62 31.14 33.06 25.78
C ASP A 62 29.90 33.85 25.28
N TYR A 63 28.68 33.41 25.59
CA TYR A 63 27.43 34.09 25.22
C TYR A 63 26.44 34.27 26.39
N LEU A 64 25.40 35.07 26.15
CA LEU A 64 24.23 35.23 27.03
C LEU A 64 23.03 34.54 26.37
N ARG A 65 22.39 33.60 27.07
CA ARG A 65 21.12 33.00 26.66
C ARG A 65 19.98 33.73 27.35
N PHE A 66 19.11 34.37 26.58
CA PHE A 66 17.89 34.99 27.07
C PHE A 66 16.74 34.02 26.87
N SER A 67 15.93 33.78 27.90
CA SER A 67 14.78 32.87 27.83
C SER A 67 13.52 33.48 28.45
N ALA A 68 12.37 33.20 27.84
CA ALA A 68 11.05 33.53 28.36
C ALA A 68 10.09 32.36 28.14
N SER A 69 9.05 32.26 28.97
CA SER A 69 7.96 31.30 28.80
C SER A 69 6.70 32.05 28.44
N TYR A 70 6.01 31.61 27.39
CA TYR A 70 4.77 32.15 26.90
C TYR A 70 3.67 31.09 26.97
N LYS A 71 2.49 31.47 27.46
CA LYS A 71 1.32 30.59 27.56
C LYS A 71 0.17 31.20 26.77
N PRO A 72 -0.15 30.67 25.58
CA PRO A 72 -1.26 31.18 24.79
C PRO A 72 -2.60 31.09 25.55
N ALA A 73 -3.39 32.16 25.47
CA ALA A 73 -4.70 32.25 26.11
C ALA A 73 -5.86 31.76 25.22
N GLU A 74 -5.66 31.72 23.90
CA GLU A 74 -6.65 31.36 22.89
C GLU A 74 -6.00 30.62 21.72
N THR A 75 -6.84 30.00 20.86
CA THR A 75 -6.38 29.43 19.59
C THR A 75 -6.10 30.54 18.58
N GLY A 76 -5.21 30.28 17.63
CA GLY A 76 -4.83 31.27 16.62
C GLY A 76 -3.36 31.20 16.27
N VAL A 77 -2.92 32.17 15.48
CA VAL A 77 -1.52 32.33 15.13
C VAL A 77 -0.90 33.36 16.06
N VAL A 78 0.13 32.93 16.77
CA VAL A 78 0.97 33.79 17.60
C VAL A 78 2.24 34.09 16.83
N TRP A 79 2.52 35.36 16.64
CA TRP A 79 3.73 35.84 16.00
C TRP A 79 4.73 36.30 17.06
N TYR A 80 6.03 36.06 16.84
CA TYR A 80 7.05 36.58 17.74
C TYR A 80 8.35 37.00 17.05
N SER A 81 9.08 37.91 17.70
CA SER A 81 10.43 38.36 17.35
C SER A 81 11.19 38.81 18.61
N PHE A 82 12.48 39.12 18.47
CA PHE A 82 13.35 39.51 19.57
C PHE A 82 13.90 40.92 19.36
N ASP A 83 13.78 41.75 20.39
CA ASP A 83 14.40 43.07 20.45
C ASP A 83 15.58 43.02 21.44
N ILE A 84 16.78 43.30 20.96
CA ILE A 84 18.03 43.22 21.73
C ILE A 84 18.58 44.63 21.94
N GLU A 85 18.65 45.08 23.18
CA GLU A 85 19.14 46.43 23.52
C GLU A 85 20.63 46.39 23.90
N ALA A 86 21.42 47.20 23.21
CA ALA A 86 22.85 47.40 23.48
C ALA A 86 23.10 48.53 24.49
N SER A 87 24.30 48.58 25.06
CA SER A 87 24.71 49.52 26.12
C SER A 87 24.75 50.98 25.67
N ASP A 88 24.78 51.23 24.35
CA ASP A 88 24.67 52.55 23.74
C ASP A 88 23.21 53.00 23.49
N GLY A 89 22.23 52.17 23.85
CA GLY A 89 20.80 52.41 23.64
C GLY A 89 20.28 52.01 22.26
N SER A 90 21.10 51.39 21.40
CA SER A 90 20.64 50.86 20.12
C SER A 90 19.81 49.57 20.29
N VAL A 91 18.69 49.46 19.56
CA VAL A 91 17.83 48.27 19.55
C VAL A 91 18.02 47.51 18.25
N TRP A 92 18.47 46.26 18.37
CA TRP A 92 18.67 45.34 17.27
C TRP A 92 17.50 44.36 17.22
N ARG A 93 16.77 44.35 16.10
CA ARG A 93 15.62 43.45 15.93
C ARG A 93 15.99 42.20 15.16
N TYR A 94 15.56 41.06 15.70
CA TYR A 94 15.88 39.74 15.19
C TYR A 94 14.59 38.92 15.04
N GLY A 95 14.37 38.35 13.87
CA GLY A 95 13.17 37.57 13.57
C GLY A 95 13.44 36.52 12.50
N ALA A 96 12.38 36.02 11.87
CA ALA A 96 12.49 35.06 10.79
C ALA A 96 13.16 35.68 9.55
N ARG A 97 13.66 34.83 8.65
CA ARG A 97 14.18 35.26 7.35
C ARG A 97 13.04 35.71 6.44
N GLU A 98 13.31 36.67 5.55
CA GLU A 98 12.35 37.13 4.53
C GLU A 98 11.74 35.94 3.77
N GLY A 99 10.40 35.85 3.74
CA GLY A 99 9.66 34.75 3.13
C GLY A 99 9.52 33.48 3.98
N TRP A 100 10.02 33.47 5.23
CA TRP A 100 9.96 32.34 6.16
C TRP A 100 9.24 32.73 7.44
N THR A 101 8.64 31.74 8.10
CA THR A 101 7.99 31.87 9.42
C THR A 101 8.67 31.01 10.49
N THR A 102 9.71 30.28 10.11
CA THR A 102 10.45 29.32 10.94
C THR A 102 11.92 29.28 10.54
N GLY A 103 12.72 28.44 11.21
CA GLY A 103 14.14 28.22 10.93
C GLY A 103 15.08 29.13 11.73
N GLU A 104 16.31 29.30 11.23
CA GLU A 104 17.27 30.23 11.81
C GLU A 104 16.90 31.68 11.44
N GLY A 105 16.87 32.54 12.45
CA GLY A 105 16.55 33.95 12.25
C GLY A 105 17.66 34.80 11.68
N THR A 106 17.32 36.05 11.40
CA THR A 106 18.26 37.09 10.97
C THR A 106 17.93 38.44 11.60
N PHE A 107 18.93 39.30 11.68
CA PHE A 107 18.72 40.71 11.96
C PHE A 107 18.02 41.39 10.77
N ALA A 108 17.16 42.37 11.08
CA ALA A 108 16.49 43.21 10.08
C ALA A 108 16.68 44.70 10.38
N TYR A 109 16.57 45.52 9.33
CA TYR A 109 16.50 46.97 9.46
C TYR A 109 15.02 47.38 9.47
N GLY A 110 14.50 47.78 10.63
CA GLY A 110 13.06 47.99 10.83
C GLY A 110 12.43 46.80 11.55
N ASP A 111 11.17 46.49 11.23
CA ASP A 111 10.47 45.35 11.82
C ASP A 111 10.83 44.06 11.06
N PRO A 112 11.32 43.01 11.73
CA PRO A 112 11.70 41.78 11.07
C PRO A 112 10.44 40.95 10.70
N PRO A 113 10.53 40.09 9.67
CA PRO A 113 9.61 38.97 9.53
C PRO A 113 9.56 38.15 10.82
N SER A 114 8.40 37.58 11.09
CA SER A 114 8.06 37.07 12.43
C SER A 114 8.04 35.56 12.44
N PHE A 115 8.49 34.98 13.54
CA PHE A 115 8.33 33.56 13.76
C PHE A 115 6.89 33.22 14.11
N GLN A 116 6.44 32.04 13.74
CA GLN A 116 5.07 31.59 13.93
C GLN A 116 4.93 30.50 15.00
N ILE A 117 3.86 30.59 15.79
CA ILE A 117 3.34 29.51 16.62
C ILE A 117 1.84 29.37 16.35
N THR A 118 1.44 28.25 15.76
CA THR A 118 0.02 27.89 15.61
C THR A 118 -0.49 27.29 16.92
N VAL A 119 -1.57 27.84 17.47
CA VAL A 119 -2.21 27.38 18.70
C VAL A 119 -3.57 26.77 18.38
N TYR A 120 -3.77 25.51 18.80
CA TYR A 120 -4.93 24.71 18.37
C TYR A 120 -5.55 23.91 19.51
N THR A 121 -6.77 23.40 19.27
CA THR A 121 -7.42 22.38 20.09
C THR A 121 -7.42 21.05 19.36
N PRO A 122 -6.94 19.94 19.96
CA PRO A 122 -6.90 18.65 19.30
C PRO A 122 -8.31 18.09 19.06
N ARG A 123 -8.47 17.39 17.95
CA ARG A 123 -9.69 16.67 17.63
C ARG A 123 -9.83 15.41 18.51
N ALA A 124 -11.04 15.14 19.01
CA ALA A 124 -11.31 14.03 19.93
C ALA A 124 -11.19 12.64 19.27
N ARG A 125 -11.67 12.48 18.03
CA ARG A 125 -11.61 11.22 17.27
C ARG A 125 -10.99 11.47 15.90
N GLN A 126 -9.81 10.91 15.66
CA GLN A 126 -9.08 11.05 14.40
C GLN A 126 -9.67 10.15 13.29
N PRO A 127 -9.72 10.60 12.03
CA PRO A 127 -10.18 9.81 10.90
C PRO A 127 -9.08 8.84 10.43
N ARG A 128 -8.83 7.76 11.19
CA ARG A 128 -7.72 6.81 10.91
C ARG A 128 -7.78 6.20 9.51
N TRP A 129 -8.96 5.80 9.06
CA TRP A 129 -9.20 5.25 7.71
C TRP A 129 -8.68 6.17 6.60
N TYR A 130 -8.73 7.49 6.82
CA TYR A 130 -8.26 8.49 5.85
C TYR A 130 -6.74 8.66 5.96
N ARG A 131 -6.20 8.76 7.18
CA ARG A 131 -4.75 8.91 7.42
C ARG A 131 -3.92 7.73 6.91
N GLU A 132 -4.44 6.53 7.10
CA GLU A 132 -3.83 5.27 6.62
C GLU A 132 -4.09 5.02 5.14
N GLY A 133 -5.00 5.79 4.54
CA GLY A 133 -5.52 5.53 3.21
C GLY A 133 -4.69 6.06 2.05
N VAL A 134 -5.13 5.66 0.85
CA VAL A 134 -4.71 6.22 -0.44
C VAL A 134 -5.97 6.72 -1.14
N VAL A 135 -6.01 8.03 -1.39
CA VAL A 135 -7.14 8.70 -2.04
C VAL A 135 -6.96 8.65 -3.56
N TYR A 136 -8.04 8.43 -4.28
CA TYR A 136 -8.09 8.50 -5.73
C TYR A 136 -9.14 9.52 -6.18
N GLN A 137 -8.71 10.61 -6.81
CA GLN A 137 -9.59 11.66 -7.29
C GLN A 137 -10.17 11.30 -8.66
N ILE A 138 -11.49 11.29 -8.76
CA ILE A 138 -12.24 10.94 -9.98
C ILE A 138 -13.02 12.15 -10.48
N PHE A 139 -12.86 12.46 -11.76
CA PHE A 139 -13.76 13.34 -12.49
C PHE A 139 -14.85 12.47 -13.17
N PRO A 140 -16.10 12.43 -12.64
CA PRO A 140 -17.05 11.36 -12.97
C PRO A 140 -17.39 11.20 -14.46
N ASP A 141 -17.60 12.30 -15.17
CA ASP A 141 -17.97 12.29 -16.60
C ASP A 141 -16.89 11.64 -17.49
N ARG A 142 -15.65 11.57 -17.01
CA ARG A 142 -14.45 11.21 -17.79
C ARG A 142 -13.83 9.88 -17.36
N PHE A 143 -14.38 9.22 -16.35
CA PHE A 143 -13.77 8.02 -15.78
C PHE A 143 -14.23 6.73 -16.45
N ALA A 144 -15.54 6.43 -16.45
CA ALA A 144 -16.06 5.22 -17.06
C ALA A 144 -17.56 5.36 -17.40
N ARG A 145 -17.96 4.82 -18.55
CA ARG A 145 -19.38 4.63 -18.92
C ARG A 145 -19.89 3.34 -18.30
N GLY A 146 -20.89 3.43 -17.43
CA GLY A 146 -21.61 2.24 -16.96
C GLY A 146 -22.62 1.74 -17.97
N ALA A 147 -23.18 0.55 -17.76
CA ALA A 147 -24.18 -0.03 -18.67
C ALA A 147 -25.43 0.86 -18.91
N ASP A 148 -25.71 1.82 -18.03
CA ASP A 148 -26.86 2.72 -18.08
C ASP A 148 -26.60 4.06 -18.81
N TRP A 149 -25.38 4.30 -19.32
CA TRP A 149 -24.97 5.63 -19.77
C TRP A 149 -25.83 6.23 -20.89
N GLU A 150 -26.28 5.43 -21.87
CA GLU A 150 -27.11 5.92 -22.99
C GLU A 150 -28.47 6.44 -22.50
N GLU A 151 -29.09 5.72 -21.56
CA GLU A 151 -30.36 6.12 -20.96
C GLU A 151 -30.20 7.40 -20.14
N ARG A 152 -29.14 7.49 -19.33
CA ARG A 152 -28.82 8.68 -18.53
C ARG A 152 -28.54 9.89 -19.41
N ALA A 153 -27.77 9.71 -20.48
CA ALA A 153 -27.48 10.73 -21.48
C ALA A 153 -28.76 11.26 -22.14
N ALA A 154 -29.63 10.37 -22.62
CA ALA A 154 -30.90 10.75 -23.23
C ALA A 154 -31.81 11.51 -22.25
N ALA A 155 -31.93 11.01 -21.01
CA ALA A 155 -32.73 11.65 -19.96
C ALA A 155 -32.21 13.06 -19.60
N SER A 156 -30.89 13.21 -19.52
CA SER A 156 -30.22 14.46 -19.18
C SER A 156 -30.32 15.51 -20.30
N LEU A 157 -30.26 15.07 -21.57
CA LEU A 157 -30.46 15.94 -22.75
C LEU A 157 -31.93 16.34 -22.96
N ALA A 158 -32.89 15.56 -22.45
CA ALA A 158 -34.31 15.90 -22.50
C ALA A 158 -34.69 17.09 -21.59
N ILE A 159 -33.82 17.47 -20.64
CA ILE A 159 -34.04 18.63 -19.75
C ILE A 159 -33.94 19.92 -20.57
N ARG A 160 -35.08 20.58 -20.76
CA ARG A 160 -35.17 21.80 -21.57
C ARG A 160 -34.63 23.02 -20.82
N ARG A 161 -33.36 23.36 -21.06
CA ARG A 161 -32.74 24.62 -20.61
C ARG A 161 -32.99 25.73 -21.63
N LYS A 162 -33.41 26.92 -21.19
CA LYS A 162 -33.79 28.04 -22.07
C LYS A 162 -32.73 29.15 -22.08
N GLY A 163 -31.87 29.19 -23.09
CA GLY A 163 -30.98 30.35 -23.30
C GLY A 163 -29.68 30.33 -22.49
N GLY A 164 -29.33 29.21 -21.86
CA GLY A 164 -27.96 28.92 -21.37
C GLY A 164 -27.17 28.07 -22.38
N PRO A 165 -25.90 27.73 -22.07
CA PRO A 165 -25.06 26.88 -22.92
C PRO A 165 -25.74 25.54 -23.25
N GLY A 166 -25.56 25.07 -24.48
CA GLY A 166 -26.04 23.75 -24.90
C GLY A 166 -25.26 22.62 -24.22
N ARG A 167 -25.76 21.39 -24.37
CA ARG A 167 -25.06 20.16 -23.96
C ARG A 167 -24.92 19.25 -25.19
N ALA A 168 -23.74 18.67 -25.39
CA ALA A 168 -23.52 17.60 -26.37
C ALA A 168 -22.86 16.42 -25.67
N VAL A 169 -23.35 15.22 -26.01
CA VAL A 169 -22.68 13.99 -25.64
C VAL A 169 -21.77 13.60 -26.80
N LEU A 170 -20.50 13.33 -26.50
CA LEU A 170 -19.53 12.81 -27.46
C LEU A 170 -19.64 11.30 -27.47
N GLU A 171 -19.94 10.72 -28.63
CA GLU A 171 -20.07 9.26 -28.78
C GLU A 171 -18.72 8.56 -28.65
N ASP A 172 -17.67 9.15 -29.22
CA ASP A 172 -16.30 8.63 -29.15
C ASP A 172 -15.64 9.02 -27.82
N TRP A 173 -15.29 8.01 -27.02
CA TRP A 173 -14.68 8.17 -25.69
C TRP A 173 -13.29 8.79 -25.75
N ASP A 174 -12.53 8.51 -26.80
CA ASP A 174 -11.12 8.91 -26.93
C ASP A 174 -10.94 10.27 -27.61
N THR A 175 -12.04 10.92 -28.00
CA THR A 175 -12.00 12.28 -28.55
C THR A 175 -11.39 13.24 -27.52
N PRO A 176 -10.34 14.02 -27.87
CA PRO A 176 -9.76 15.00 -26.94
C PRO A 176 -10.77 16.06 -26.49
N PRO A 177 -10.72 16.50 -25.23
CA PRO A 177 -11.67 17.48 -24.70
C PRO A 177 -11.47 18.86 -25.36
N SER A 178 -12.57 19.51 -25.67
CA SER A 178 -12.58 20.84 -26.27
C SER A 178 -13.86 21.60 -25.92
N TYR A 179 -13.74 22.91 -25.70
CA TYR A 179 -14.91 23.77 -25.45
C TYR A 179 -15.33 24.49 -26.72
N ALA A 180 -16.58 24.28 -27.14
CA ALA A 180 -17.20 25.10 -28.17
C ALA A 180 -17.47 26.50 -27.61
N ARG A 181 -16.89 27.54 -28.22
CA ARG A 181 -17.00 28.94 -27.77
C ARG A 181 -17.83 29.77 -28.75
N THR A 182 -18.59 30.70 -28.19
CA THR A 182 -19.31 31.77 -28.90
C THR A 182 -18.35 32.81 -29.47
N GLU A 183 -18.82 33.69 -30.36
CA GLU A 183 -18.03 34.81 -30.92
C GLU A 183 -17.48 35.77 -29.84
N GLU A 184 -18.15 35.85 -28.69
CA GLU A 184 -17.75 36.66 -27.53
C GLU A 184 -16.82 35.91 -26.55
N GLY A 185 -16.44 34.65 -26.88
CA GLY A 185 -15.49 33.83 -26.12
C GLY A 185 -16.10 33.01 -24.97
N GLY A 186 -17.39 33.17 -24.68
CA GLY A 186 -18.13 32.37 -23.70
C GLY A 186 -18.49 30.97 -24.22
N ILE A 187 -18.85 30.05 -23.33
CA ILE A 187 -19.10 28.65 -23.70
C ILE A 187 -20.45 28.51 -24.40
N GLU A 188 -20.42 28.06 -25.65
CA GLU A 188 -21.62 27.77 -26.44
C GLU A 188 -22.23 26.42 -26.04
N ARG A 189 -21.37 25.42 -25.83
CA ARG A 189 -21.79 24.04 -25.55
C ARG A 189 -20.80 23.30 -24.65
N TRP A 190 -21.33 22.62 -23.64
CA TRP A 190 -20.58 21.70 -22.79
C TRP A 190 -20.52 20.30 -23.41
N ASP A 191 -19.32 19.72 -23.41
CA ASP A 191 -19.04 18.35 -23.85
C ASP A 191 -19.18 17.36 -22.67
N PHE A 192 -20.00 16.34 -22.87
CA PHE A 192 -20.20 15.23 -21.94
C PHE A 192 -19.70 13.95 -22.60
N TYR A 193 -18.93 13.18 -21.86
CA TYR A 193 -18.42 11.89 -22.33
C TYR A 193 -19.29 10.73 -21.86
N GLY A 194 -20.24 10.98 -20.95
CA GLY A 194 -21.22 9.98 -20.50
C GLY A 194 -20.70 9.07 -19.39
N GLY A 195 -19.65 9.49 -18.67
CA GLY A 195 -19.26 8.77 -17.46
C GLY A 195 -20.36 8.81 -16.39
N THR A 196 -20.57 7.70 -15.68
CA THR A 196 -21.67 7.54 -14.70
C THR A 196 -21.18 7.03 -13.35
N LEU A 197 -22.02 7.17 -12.30
CA LEU A 197 -21.74 6.55 -10.99
C LEU A 197 -21.71 5.02 -11.09
N GLU A 198 -22.53 4.44 -11.95
CA GLU A 198 -22.51 3.02 -12.28
C GLU A 198 -21.17 2.60 -12.90
N GLY A 199 -20.65 3.40 -13.84
CA GLY A 199 -19.33 3.16 -14.43
C GLY A 199 -18.19 3.21 -13.40
N ILE A 200 -18.28 4.07 -12.38
CA ILE A 200 -17.33 4.04 -11.25
C ILE A 200 -17.51 2.75 -10.43
N ARG A 201 -18.76 2.35 -10.16
CA ARG A 201 -19.09 1.13 -9.39
C ARG A 201 -18.53 -0.12 -10.05
N GLU A 202 -18.70 -0.27 -11.36
CA GLU A 202 -18.15 -1.37 -12.17
C GLU A 202 -16.62 -1.45 -12.15
N LYS A 203 -15.93 -0.39 -11.73
CA LYS A 203 -14.46 -0.28 -11.72
C LYS A 203 -13.86 -0.24 -10.32
N LEU A 204 -14.64 -0.50 -9.27
CA LEU A 204 -14.13 -0.56 -7.89
C LEU A 204 -13.03 -1.62 -7.72
N GLY A 205 -13.14 -2.77 -8.38
CA GLY A 205 -12.09 -3.79 -8.38
C GLY A 205 -10.74 -3.30 -8.93
N TYR A 206 -10.74 -2.46 -9.97
CA TYR A 206 -9.51 -1.84 -10.49
C TYR A 206 -8.85 -0.92 -9.44
N LEU A 207 -9.65 -0.16 -8.70
CA LEU A 207 -9.16 0.75 -7.66
C LEU A 207 -8.65 -0.02 -6.44
N GLU A 208 -9.36 -1.06 -6.02
CA GLU A 208 -8.92 -1.99 -4.97
C GLU A 208 -7.57 -2.62 -5.33
N ASP A 209 -7.46 -3.16 -6.55
CA ASP A 209 -6.23 -3.77 -7.04
C ASP A 209 -5.10 -2.75 -7.02
N LEU A 210 -5.30 -1.51 -7.48
CA LEU A 210 -4.29 -0.44 -7.39
C LEU A 210 -3.88 -0.13 -5.94
N GLY A 211 -4.75 -0.39 -4.96
CA GLY A 211 -4.52 -0.21 -3.53
C GLY A 211 -5.19 1.01 -2.93
N VAL A 212 -6.14 1.59 -3.66
CA VAL A 212 -6.98 2.72 -3.24
C VAL A 212 -7.89 2.30 -2.10
N THR A 213 -8.06 3.17 -1.11
CA THR A 213 -8.96 2.94 0.03
C THR A 213 -9.94 4.10 0.23
N ALA A 214 -9.86 5.13 -0.61
CA ALA A 214 -10.82 6.21 -0.63
C ALA A 214 -10.92 6.82 -2.03
N ILE A 215 -12.14 7.16 -2.46
CA ILE A 215 -12.37 7.95 -3.67
C ILE A 215 -12.83 9.35 -3.30
N TYR A 216 -12.25 10.35 -3.97
CA TYR A 216 -12.72 11.74 -3.93
C TYR A 216 -13.37 12.05 -5.27
N LEU A 217 -14.67 12.29 -5.25
CA LEU A 217 -15.42 12.66 -6.45
C LEU A 217 -15.45 14.18 -6.58
N ASN A 218 -15.04 14.70 -7.75
CA ASN A 218 -15.43 16.04 -8.18
C ASN A 218 -16.97 16.19 -8.16
N PRO A 219 -17.53 17.42 -8.21
CA PRO A 219 -18.94 17.64 -7.93
C PRO A 219 -19.89 16.72 -8.72
N VAL A 220 -20.83 16.07 -8.01
CA VAL A 220 -21.77 15.09 -8.56
C VAL A 220 -23.22 15.59 -8.62
N PHE A 221 -23.49 16.76 -8.06
CA PHE A 221 -24.83 17.32 -7.96
C PHE A 221 -25.29 17.90 -9.29
N GLU A 222 -26.62 18.00 -9.46
CA GLU A 222 -27.26 18.50 -10.69
C GLU A 222 -26.68 19.85 -11.08
N ALA A 223 -26.20 19.99 -12.32
CA ALA A 223 -25.64 21.23 -12.83
C ALA A 223 -25.77 21.32 -14.37
N ALA A 224 -25.43 22.47 -14.98
CA ALA A 224 -25.50 22.62 -16.44
C ALA A 224 -24.24 22.11 -17.15
N SER A 225 -23.09 22.31 -16.53
CA SER A 225 -21.77 21.97 -17.07
C SER A 225 -21.38 20.51 -16.87
N ASN A 226 -20.28 20.12 -17.50
CA ASN A 226 -19.63 18.82 -17.30
C ASN A 226 -18.85 18.73 -15.96
N HIS A 227 -18.46 19.86 -15.37
CA HIS A 227 -17.64 19.95 -14.16
C HIS A 227 -18.48 20.14 -12.90
N ARG A 228 -19.73 20.61 -13.05
CA ARG A 228 -20.78 20.68 -12.02
C ARG A 228 -20.53 21.62 -10.84
N TYR A 229 -19.48 22.43 -10.89
CA TYR A 229 -19.27 23.58 -9.98
C TYR A 229 -20.38 24.65 -10.07
N ASP A 230 -21.08 24.74 -11.21
CA ASP A 230 -22.29 25.54 -11.38
C ASP A 230 -23.54 24.85 -10.79
N THR A 231 -23.47 24.45 -9.51
CA THR A 231 -24.48 23.58 -8.88
C THR A 231 -25.88 24.15 -8.98
N ALA A 232 -26.81 23.32 -9.47
CA ALA A 232 -28.20 23.66 -9.71
C ALA A 232 -29.15 23.19 -8.59
N ASP A 233 -28.91 22.01 -8.00
CA ASP A 233 -29.61 21.51 -6.81
C ASP A 233 -28.69 20.58 -5.98
N TYR A 234 -28.33 20.99 -4.76
CA TYR A 234 -27.41 20.25 -3.88
C TYR A 234 -27.97 18.93 -3.33
N LEU A 235 -29.29 18.73 -3.40
CA LEU A 235 -29.97 17.54 -2.87
C LEU A 235 -30.31 16.54 -3.99
N ARG A 236 -29.77 16.74 -5.19
CA ARG A 236 -30.01 15.87 -6.34
C ARG A 236 -28.72 15.57 -7.10
N ILE A 237 -28.46 14.28 -7.34
CA ILE A 237 -27.40 13.83 -8.25
C ILE A 237 -27.71 14.30 -9.67
N ASP A 238 -26.69 14.68 -10.43
CA ASP A 238 -26.86 15.05 -11.83
C ASP A 238 -27.41 13.87 -12.64
N PRO A 239 -28.52 14.05 -13.38
CA PRO A 239 -29.14 12.96 -14.14
C PRO A 239 -28.24 12.33 -15.22
N MET A 240 -27.15 13.00 -15.63
CA MET A 240 -26.14 12.40 -16.51
C MET A 240 -25.31 11.33 -15.78
N LEU A 241 -25.07 11.51 -14.47
CA LEU A 241 -24.27 10.59 -13.67
C LEU A 241 -25.10 9.45 -13.06
N GLY A 242 -26.36 9.72 -12.72
CA GLY A 242 -27.25 8.75 -12.08
C GLY A 242 -28.30 9.42 -11.20
N ASP A 243 -28.60 8.78 -10.08
CA ASP A 243 -29.55 9.26 -9.06
C ASP A 243 -29.06 8.91 -7.64
N GLU A 244 -29.88 9.22 -6.62
CA GLU A 244 -29.53 8.93 -5.22
C GLU A 244 -29.41 7.42 -4.95
N GLU A 245 -30.17 6.57 -5.66
CA GLU A 245 -30.07 5.12 -5.53
C GLU A 245 -28.74 4.62 -6.11
N SER A 246 -28.35 5.10 -7.29
CA SER A 246 -27.02 4.84 -7.87
C SER A 246 -25.89 5.26 -6.93
N PHE A 247 -26.02 6.42 -6.26
CA PHE A 247 -25.02 6.88 -5.29
C PHE A 247 -24.92 5.98 -4.06
N ARG A 248 -26.05 5.56 -3.50
CA ARG A 248 -26.08 4.63 -2.35
C ARG A 248 -25.49 3.28 -2.73
N ALA A 249 -25.84 2.75 -3.90
CA ALA A 249 -25.28 1.50 -4.40
C ALA A 249 -23.76 1.60 -4.57
N LEU A 250 -23.25 2.69 -5.16
CA LEU A 250 -21.81 2.95 -5.24
C LEU A 250 -21.15 2.95 -3.85
N CYS A 251 -21.76 3.58 -2.84
CA CYS A 251 -21.18 3.62 -1.49
C CYS A 251 -21.17 2.25 -0.81
N VAL A 252 -22.22 1.45 -0.98
CA VAL A 252 -22.30 0.08 -0.42
C VAL A 252 -21.24 -0.80 -1.05
N ASP A 253 -21.18 -0.87 -2.38
CA ASP A 253 -20.19 -1.69 -3.09
C ASP A 253 -18.77 -1.19 -2.81
N ALA A 254 -18.56 0.13 -2.73
CA ALA A 254 -17.25 0.69 -2.36
C ALA A 254 -16.84 0.25 -0.94
N GLU A 255 -17.77 0.21 0.02
CA GLU A 255 -17.50 -0.30 1.37
C GLU A 255 -17.10 -1.79 1.36
N GLU A 256 -17.73 -2.62 0.52
CA GLU A 256 -17.36 -4.03 0.33
C GLU A 256 -15.94 -4.19 -0.24
N HIS A 257 -15.48 -3.24 -1.06
CA HIS A 257 -14.11 -3.15 -1.55
C HIS A 257 -13.14 -2.42 -0.59
N GLY A 258 -13.59 -2.03 0.60
CA GLY A 258 -12.77 -1.28 1.58
C GLY A 258 -12.47 0.18 1.18
N ILE A 259 -13.27 0.75 0.28
CA ILE A 259 -13.12 2.10 -0.28
C ILE A 259 -14.15 3.05 0.32
N SER A 260 -13.69 4.13 0.95
CA SER A 260 -14.56 5.20 1.47
C SER A 260 -14.81 6.32 0.43
N VAL A 261 -15.98 6.95 0.45
CA VAL A 261 -16.34 8.02 -0.51
C VAL A 261 -16.28 9.41 0.11
N ILE A 262 -15.59 10.34 -0.56
CA ILE A 262 -15.47 11.77 -0.23
C ILE A 262 -16.13 12.59 -1.35
N LEU A 263 -17.00 13.54 -1.00
CA LEU A 263 -17.72 14.39 -1.95
C LEU A 263 -17.13 15.80 -2.02
N ASP A 264 -17.31 16.46 -3.16
CA ASP A 264 -17.02 17.88 -3.34
C ASP A 264 -18.20 18.78 -2.92
N GLY A 265 -17.92 19.76 -2.07
CA GLY A 265 -18.88 20.71 -1.51
C GLY A 265 -18.64 22.12 -2.02
N VAL A 266 -19.43 22.52 -3.02
CA VAL A 266 -19.36 23.84 -3.67
C VAL A 266 -20.34 24.81 -3.02
N PHE A 267 -19.95 25.42 -1.89
CA PHE A 267 -20.87 26.23 -1.07
C PHE A 267 -20.65 27.75 -1.18
N ASN A 268 -19.73 28.20 -2.02
CA ASN A 268 -19.46 29.63 -2.22
C ASN A 268 -20.40 30.28 -3.25
N HIS A 269 -20.81 29.51 -4.26
CA HIS A 269 -21.63 29.99 -5.38
C HIS A 269 -22.57 28.87 -5.85
N VAL A 270 -23.56 29.24 -6.66
CA VAL A 270 -24.46 28.32 -7.38
C VAL A 270 -24.36 28.57 -8.87
N GLY A 271 -24.94 27.70 -9.71
CA GLY A 271 -25.12 27.98 -11.13
C GLY A 271 -26.19 29.04 -11.41
N ALA A 272 -26.01 29.84 -12.47
CA ALA A 272 -27.05 30.77 -12.93
C ALA A 272 -28.35 30.06 -13.33
N ASP A 273 -28.25 28.82 -13.82
CA ASP A 273 -29.37 27.92 -14.09
C ASP A 273 -29.70 27.00 -12.90
N SER A 274 -29.57 27.49 -11.66
CA SER A 274 -29.92 26.72 -10.46
C SER A 274 -31.38 26.87 -10.06
N ARG A 275 -31.89 25.97 -9.21
CA ARG A 275 -33.22 26.13 -8.59
C ARG A 275 -33.30 27.38 -7.73
N TYR A 276 -32.16 27.80 -7.15
CA TYR A 276 -32.06 28.94 -6.26
C TYR A 276 -32.05 30.27 -7.02
N PHE A 277 -31.33 30.34 -8.15
CA PHE A 277 -31.20 31.57 -8.95
C PHE A 277 -32.17 31.63 -10.15
N ASN A 278 -32.31 30.51 -10.87
CA ASN A 278 -33.26 30.23 -11.96
C ASN A 278 -33.31 31.30 -13.08
N ARG A 279 -32.14 31.75 -13.57
CA ARG A 279 -32.04 32.81 -14.59
C ARG A 279 -32.85 32.53 -15.85
N PHE A 280 -32.88 31.26 -16.26
CA PHE A 280 -33.46 30.81 -17.52
C PHE A 280 -34.89 30.26 -17.39
N GLY A 281 -35.44 30.17 -16.17
CA GLY A 281 -36.76 29.60 -15.94
C GLY A 281 -36.86 28.12 -16.26
N THR A 282 -35.81 27.37 -15.94
CA THR A 282 -35.74 25.91 -16.04
C THR A 282 -36.56 25.24 -14.94
N TYR A 283 -36.55 25.81 -13.73
CA TYR A 283 -37.34 25.29 -12.59
C TYR A 283 -38.70 25.96 -12.50
N ARG A 284 -39.69 25.21 -11.98
CA ARG A 284 -41.08 25.68 -11.83
C ARG A 284 -41.23 26.76 -10.76
N GLU A 285 -40.46 26.69 -9.69
CA GLU A 285 -40.47 27.68 -8.62
C GLU A 285 -39.64 28.91 -9.01
N PRO A 286 -40.08 30.14 -8.68
CA PRO A 286 -39.31 31.35 -8.98
C PRO A 286 -37.97 31.41 -8.23
N GLY A 287 -36.86 31.49 -8.96
CA GLY A 287 -35.53 31.74 -8.40
C GLY A 287 -35.26 33.23 -8.14
N ALA A 288 -34.12 33.53 -7.50
CA ALA A 288 -33.74 34.90 -7.10
C ALA A 288 -33.70 35.92 -8.25
N TRP A 289 -33.38 35.49 -9.47
CA TRP A 289 -33.36 36.34 -10.67
C TRP A 289 -34.76 36.76 -11.13
N GLN A 290 -35.78 35.94 -10.87
CA GLN A 290 -37.10 36.08 -11.50
C GLN A 290 -38.04 37.04 -10.75
N GLY A 291 -37.60 37.64 -9.65
CA GLY A 291 -38.29 38.76 -9.01
C GLY A 291 -38.04 38.89 -7.51
N GLU A 292 -38.35 40.07 -6.99
CA GLU A 292 -38.17 40.43 -5.56
C GLU A 292 -38.99 39.58 -4.59
N GLY A 293 -40.02 38.89 -5.06
CA GLY A 293 -40.83 37.96 -4.26
C GLY A 293 -40.29 36.53 -4.15
N SER A 294 -39.11 36.23 -4.72
CA SER A 294 -38.50 34.90 -4.56
C SER A 294 -37.97 34.70 -3.14
N ARG A 295 -38.18 33.52 -2.57
CA ARG A 295 -37.64 33.17 -1.25
C ARG A 295 -36.11 33.19 -1.19
N TYR A 296 -35.45 33.03 -2.34
CA TYR A 296 -33.99 33.01 -2.43
C TYR A 296 -33.39 34.38 -2.74
N ARG A 297 -34.23 35.42 -2.85
CA ARG A 297 -33.79 36.76 -3.27
C ARG A 297 -32.64 37.28 -2.40
N ASP A 298 -32.77 37.10 -1.10
CA ASP A 298 -31.82 37.60 -0.10
C ASP A 298 -30.54 36.78 0.00
N TRP A 299 -30.46 35.64 -0.69
CA TRP A 299 -29.25 34.81 -0.75
C TRP A 299 -28.16 35.43 -1.63
N PHE A 300 -28.50 36.39 -2.49
CA PHE A 300 -27.60 36.97 -3.50
C PHE A 300 -27.54 38.49 -3.40
N THR A 301 -26.46 39.07 -3.91
CA THR A 301 -26.29 40.53 -4.00
C THR A 301 -26.55 41.00 -5.43
N PHE A 302 -27.50 41.93 -5.58
CA PHE A 302 -27.84 42.54 -6.86
C PHE A 302 -27.40 44.00 -6.86
N ASN A 303 -26.75 44.42 -7.94
CA ASN A 303 -26.21 45.76 -8.12
C ASN A 303 -27.27 46.69 -8.74
N ASP A 304 -27.13 48.00 -8.48
CA ASP A 304 -28.05 49.03 -8.99
C ASP A 304 -28.08 49.13 -10.53
N ASP A 305 -27.03 48.64 -11.21
CA ASP A 305 -26.91 48.60 -12.67
C ASP A 305 -27.65 47.40 -13.31
N GLY A 306 -28.30 46.56 -12.50
CA GLY A 306 -29.02 45.37 -12.95
C GLY A 306 -28.16 44.11 -13.06
N THR A 307 -26.87 44.17 -12.70
CA THR A 307 -25.99 42.99 -12.57
C THR A 307 -26.07 42.39 -11.16
N TYR A 308 -25.32 41.32 -10.90
CA TYR A 308 -25.22 40.70 -9.57
C TYR A 308 -23.77 40.28 -9.26
N ALA A 309 -23.51 40.05 -7.98
CA ALA A 309 -22.25 39.47 -7.52
C ALA A 309 -22.13 38.04 -8.07
N GLY A 310 -21.12 37.84 -8.92
CA GLY A 310 -20.70 36.54 -9.42
C GLY A 310 -19.30 36.22 -8.93
N TRP A 311 -18.96 34.93 -8.88
CA TRP A 311 -17.65 34.48 -8.45
C TRP A 311 -16.59 35.04 -9.39
N TRP A 312 -15.70 35.88 -8.87
CA TRP A 312 -14.70 36.65 -9.64
C TRP A 312 -15.29 37.46 -10.81
N GLY A 313 -16.56 37.86 -10.67
CA GLY A 313 -17.30 38.59 -11.70
C GLY A 313 -17.98 37.70 -12.74
N ASP A 314 -17.81 36.38 -12.70
CA ASP A 314 -18.48 35.45 -13.62
C ASP A 314 -19.98 35.41 -13.33
N GLN A 315 -20.76 35.93 -14.27
CA GLN A 315 -22.21 35.97 -14.19
C GLN A 315 -22.85 34.57 -14.31
N ASN A 316 -22.12 33.53 -14.73
CA ASN A 316 -22.63 32.16 -14.72
C ASN A 316 -22.60 31.51 -13.34
N LEU A 317 -21.85 32.08 -12.40
CA LEU A 317 -21.67 31.58 -11.03
C LEU A 317 -22.10 32.64 -9.98
N PRO A 318 -23.41 32.92 -9.82
CA PRO A 318 -23.90 33.81 -8.76
C PRO A 318 -23.34 33.45 -7.38
N SER A 319 -22.66 34.41 -6.74
CA SER A 319 -22.08 34.24 -5.41
C SER A 319 -23.17 34.28 -4.34
N VAL A 320 -23.16 33.29 -3.46
CA VAL A 320 -24.06 33.27 -2.31
C VAL A 320 -23.50 34.18 -1.23
N ARG A 321 -24.37 34.96 -0.61
CA ARG A 321 -24.01 35.79 0.54
C ARG A 321 -23.56 34.93 1.71
N SER A 322 -22.36 35.22 2.19
CA SER A 322 -21.71 34.45 3.24
C SER A 322 -22.32 34.62 4.65
N ASP A 323 -23.26 35.54 4.80
CA ASP A 323 -24.05 35.80 6.01
C ASP A 323 -25.51 35.29 5.91
N CYS A 324 -25.84 34.52 4.86
CA CYS A 324 -27.19 34.00 4.65
C CYS A 324 -27.50 32.79 5.57
N GLU A 325 -28.22 33.03 6.66
CA GLU A 325 -28.63 31.99 7.61
C GLU A 325 -29.47 30.87 6.98
N GLU A 326 -30.36 31.19 6.03
CA GLU A 326 -31.17 30.17 5.35
C GLU A 326 -30.31 29.22 4.49
N PHE A 327 -29.24 29.75 3.87
CA PHE A 327 -28.30 28.93 3.13
C PHE A 327 -27.45 28.06 4.07
N HIS A 328 -27.01 28.60 5.20
CA HIS A 328 -26.34 27.82 6.24
C HIS A 328 -27.22 26.68 6.76
N GLU A 329 -28.53 26.92 6.96
CA GLU A 329 -29.48 25.88 7.35
C GLU A 329 -29.69 24.84 6.23
N LEU A 330 -29.73 25.25 4.96
CA LEU A 330 -29.76 24.31 3.83
C LEU A 330 -28.54 23.38 3.84
N VAL A 331 -27.34 23.88 4.14
CA VAL A 331 -26.11 23.09 4.10
C VAL A 331 -25.89 22.27 5.37
N CYS A 332 -26.00 22.90 6.55
CA CYS A 332 -25.59 22.34 7.85
C CYS A 332 -26.75 21.82 8.71
N GLY A 333 -27.99 22.18 8.37
CA GLY A 333 -29.19 21.85 9.11
C GLY A 333 -29.43 20.35 9.27
N ARG A 334 -30.43 19.96 10.06
CA ARG A 334 -30.68 18.54 10.37
C ARG A 334 -31.00 17.69 9.14
N GLN A 335 -31.66 18.30 8.14
CA GLN A 335 -31.94 17.75 6.82
C GLN A 335 -31.06 18.38 5.73
N GLY A 336 -29.99 19.06 6.14
CA GLY A 336 -29.12 19.78 5.24
C GLY A 336 -28.21 18.87 4.42
N VAL A 337 -27.62 19.44 3.38
CA VAL A 337 -26.80 18.78 2.35
C VAL A 337 -25.74 17.87 2.98
N ILE A 338 -24.98 18.38 3.95
CA ILE A 338 -23.87 17.64 4.57
C ILE A 338 -24.38 16.33 5.19
N ARG A 339 -25.42 16.40 6.02
CA ARG A 339 -25.93 15.23 6.74
C ARG A 339 -26.69 14.28 5.84
N HIS A 340 -27.40 14.80 4.84
CA HIS A 340 -28.13 13.98 3.89
C HIS A 340 -27.19 12.99 3.18
N TRP A 341 -26.10 13.48 2.57
CA TRP A 341 -25.18 12.61 1.83
C TRP A 341 -24.31 11.72 2.72
N LEU A 342 -23.99 12.14 3.95
CA LEU A 342 -23.33 11.28 4.95
C LEU A 342 -24.23 10.11 5.39
N ARG A 343 -25.56 10.31 5.45
CA ARG A 343 -26.53 9.24 5.68
C ARG A 343 -26.70 8.31 4.47
N SER A 344 -26.48 8.85 3.27
CA SER A 344 -26.53 8.08 2.02
C SER A 344 -25.24 7.31 1.71
N GLY A 345 -24.19 7.42 2.54
CA GLY A 345 -23.00 6.57 2.47
C GLY A 345 -21.66 7.32 2.43
N ALA A 346 -21.65 8.63 2.14
CA ALA A 346 -20.40 9.41 2.15
C ALA A 346 -19.74 9.42 3.53
N ARG A 347 -18.41 9.53 3.56
CA ARG A 347 -17.61 9.57 4.80
C ARG A 347 -16.81 10.86 4.97
N GLY A 348 -16.74 11.70 3.95
CA GLY A 348 -16.04 12.98 4.02
C GLY A 348 -16.47 13.99 2.98
N TRP A 349 -15.97 15.21 3.14
CA TRP A 349 -16.22 16.34 2.25
C TRP A 349 -14.92 17.09 1.92
N ARG A 350 -14.73 17.44 0.66
CA ARG A 350 -13.76 18.44 0.17
C ARG A 350 -14.52 19.73 -0.07
N LEU A 351 -14.06 20.85 0.48
CA LEU A 351 -14.67 22.17 0.30
C LEU A 351 -13.98 22.91 -0.84
N ASP A 352 -14.75 23.26 -1.85
CA ASP A 352 -14.33 24.09 -2.96
C ASP A 352 -14.13 25.54 -2.54
N VAL A 353 -13.02 26.15 -2.98
CA VAL A 353 -12.64 27.54 -2.71
C VAL A 353 -12.92 27.94 -1.24
N ALA A 354 -12.32 27.19 -0.31
CA ALA A 354 -12.53 27.38 1.13
C ALA A 354 -12.22 28.82 1.60
N ASP A 355 -11.34 29.52 0.88
CA ASP A 355 -10.96 30.92 1.09
C ASP A 355 -12.13 31.92 1.03
N GLU A 356 -13.21 31.59 0.32
CA GLU A 356 -14.38 32.46 0.17
C GLU A 356 -15.46 32.21 1.23
N LEU A 357 -15.42 31.04 1.89
CA LEU A 357 -16.33 30.73 2.98
C LEU A 357 -15.88 31.46 4.26
N THR A 358 -16.79 31.79 5.17
CA THR A 358 -16.41 32.33 6.49
C THR A 358 -15.89 31.22 7.39
N ASP A 359 -14.98 31.55 8.31
CA ASP A 359 -14.44 30.56 9.27
C ASP A 359 -15.56 29.93 10.12
N GLU A 360 -16.57 30.72 10.50
CA GLU A 360 -17.73 30.22 11.25
C GLU A 360 -18.60 29.27 10.41
N PHE A 361 -18.78 29.52 9.12
CA PHE A 361 -19.53 28.59 8.26
C PHE A 361 -18.79 27.26 8.09
N ILE A 362 -17.47 27.29 7.92
CA ILE A 362 -16.64 26.07 7.88
C ILE A 362 -16.78 25.29 9.20
N ALA A 363 -16.76 25.99 10.34
CA ALA A 363 -16.96 25.36 11.65
C ALA A 363 -18.37 24.73 11.80
N GLN A 364 -19.41 25.34 11.24
CA GLN A 364 -20.75 24.78 11.20
C GLN A 364 -20.83 23.51 10.34
N ILE A 365 -20.20 23.51 9.17
CA ILE A 365 -20.08 22.33 8.30
C ILE A 365 -19.38 21.20 9.05
N LYS A 366 -18.25 21.51 9.69
CA LYS A 366 -17.49 20.56 10.49
C LYS A 366 -18.32 19.97 11.62
N GLN A 367 -19.08 20.79 12.34
CA GLN A 367 -19.98 20.34 13.40
C GLN A 367 -21.08 19.42 12.85
N ALA A 368 -21.70 19.78 11.72
CA ALA A 368 -22.72 18.96 11.07
C ALA A 368 -22.17 17.58 10.67
N LEU A 369 -20.98 17.56 10.08
CA LEU A 369 -20.25 16.35 9.70
C LEU A 369 -19.97 15.47 10.92
N LEU A 370 -19.33 16.02 11.96
CA LEU A 370 -18.94 15.26 13.15
C LEU A 370 -20.13 14.72 13.94
N THR A 371 -21.27 15.42 13.89
CA THR A 371 -22.51 14.95 14.53
C THR A 371 -23.05 13.69 13.84
N GLU A 372 -22.92 13.60 12.51
CA GLU A 372 -23.43 12.46 11.73
C GLU A 372 -22.41 11.32 11.63
N LYS A 373 -21.13 11.66 11.43
CA LYS A 373 -20.00 10.74 11.29
C LYS A 373 -18.81 11.26 12.11
N PRO A 374 -18.63 10.82 13.37
CA PRO A 374 -17.56 11.32 14.24
C PRO A 374 -16.14 11.09 13.72
N ASP A 375 -15.95 10.12 12.84
CA ASP A 375 -14.70 9.78 12.15
C ASP A 375 -14.63 10.31 10.71
N GLY A 376 -15.57 11.17 10.29
CA GLY A 376 -15.55 11.77 8.95
C GLY A 376 -14.44 12.81 8.78
N VAL A 377 -14.09 13.10 7.52
CA VAL A 377 -13.01 14.06 7.19
C VAL A 377 -13.56 15.29 6.45
N LEU A 378 -13.06 16.48 6.81
CA LEU A 378 -13.31 17.74 6.12
C LEU A 378 -11.99 18.32 5.59
N ILE A 379 -11.89 18.41 4.27
CA ILE A 379 -10.68 18.84 3.55
C ILE A 379 -10.99 20.18 2.87
N GLY A 380 -10.15 21.20 3.03
CA GLY A 380 -10.31 22.46 2.31
C GLY A 380 -9.41 22.56 1.08
N GLU A 381 -9.92 23.14 0.00
CA GLU A 381 -9.06 23.65 -1.07
C GLU A 381 -8.38 24.95 -0.61
N VAL A 382 -7.09 24.84 -0.26
CA VAL A 382 -6.22 25.97 0.10
C VAL A 382 -4.88 25.74 -0.59
N TRP A 383 -4.41 26.71 -1.38
CA TRP A 383 -3.27 26.51 -2.29
C TRP A 383 -1.91 26.85 -1.65
N GLU A 384 -1.93 27.59 -0.55
CA GLU A 384 -0.77 28.05 0.20
C GLU A 384 -0.72 27.42 1.60
N ASP A 385 0.20 27.89 2.44
CA ASP A 385 0.28 27.49 3.85
C ASP A 385 -1.03 27.86 4.57
N ALA A 386 -1.82 26.84 4.90
CA ALA A 386 -3.14 27.02 5.46
C ALA A 386 -3.13 27.47 6.92
N SER A 387 -1.99 27.40 7.61
CA SER A 387 -1.86 27.85 8.99
C SER A 387 -1.80 29.38 9.10
N ASN A 388 -1.30 30.06 8.07
CA ASN A 388 -1.09 31.51 8.05
C ASN A 388 -1.65 32.20 6.80
N LYS A 389 -2.56 31.53 6.09
CA LYS A 389 -3.20 32.05 4.88
C LYS A 389 -3.90 33.38 5.15
N LEU A 390 -3.51 34.40 4.40
CA LEU A 390 -4.23 35.66 4.29
C LEU A 390 -5.13 35.61 3.05
N ALA A 391 -6.44 35.74 3.26
CA ALA A 391 -7.42 35.86 2.19
C ALA A 391 -8.33 37.07 2.47
N TYR A 392 -8.55 37.91 1.45
CA TYR A 392 -9.37 39.12 1.56
C TYR A 392 -8.99 40.05 2.72
N GLY A 393 -7.68 40.15 3.02
CA GLY A 393 -7.16 41.00 4.10
C GLY A 393 -7.36 40.44 5.51
N LYS A 394 -7.82 39.19 5.65
CA LYS A 394 -8.04 38.52 6.93
C LYS A 394 -7.21 37.25 7.03
N LEU A 395 -6.61 37.03 8.20
CA LEU A 395 -5.95 35.77 8.53
C LEU A 395 -7.01 34.67 8.76
N ARG A 396 -6.90 33.57 8.01
CA ARG A 396 -7.86 32.47 8.05
C ARG A 396 -7.60 31.52 9.21
N GLN A 397 -8.66 30.89 9.71
CA GLN A 397 -8.62 30.08 10.94
C GLN A 397 -8.72 28.57 10.65
N TYR A 398 -7.98 28.04 9.68
CA TYR A 398 -8.21 26.67 9.21
C TYR A 398 -7.76 25.55 10.16
N PHE A 399 -6.72 25.79 10.96
CA PHE A 399 -6.10 24.78 11.82
C PHE A 399 -6.14 25.14 13.31
N GLN A 400 -7.25 25.73 13.76
CA GLN A 400 -7.47 26.04 15.18
C GLN A 400 -8.22 24.91 15.92
N GLY A 401 -8.87 24.02 15.17
CA GLY A 401 -9.39 22.73 15.65
C GLY A 401 -10.90 22.54 15.44
N ARG A 402 -11.64 23.60 15.12
CA ARG A 402 -13.09 23.54 14.84
C ARG A 402 -13.41 23.50 13.35
N GLU A 403 -12.42 23.74 12.49
CA GLU A 403 -12.59 24.02 11.07
C GLU A 403 -12.19 22.81 10.21
N LEU A 404 -10.99 22.82 9.60
CA LEU A 404 -10.55 21.79 8.66
C LEU A 404 -9.72 20.71 9.35
N ASP A 405 -9.85 19.46 8.88
CA ASP A 405 -8.91 18.39 9.26
C ASP A 405 -7.64 18.41 8.40
N ALA A 406 -7.78 18.85 7.16
CA ALA A 406 -6.74 18.79 6.15
C ALA A 406 -6.97 19.83 5.07
N THR A 407 -5.96 20.06 4.24
CA THR A 407 -6.07 20.83 3.00
C THR A 407 -5.47 20.07 1.83
N MET A 408 -5.88 20.45 0.62
CA MET A 408 -5.19 20.03 -0.61
C MET A 408 -3.76 20.57 -0.58
N ASN A 409 -2.77 19.70 -0.44
CA ASN A 409 -1.40 20.08 -0.10
C ASN A 409 -0.59 20.57 -1.31
N TYR A 410 -1.07 21.65 -1.93
CA TYR A 410 -0.38 22.35 -3.02
C TYR A 410 1.01 22.89 -2.63
N PRO A 411 1.30 23.28 -1.38
CA PRO A 411 2.67 23.62 -0.96
C PRO A 411 3.66 22.47 -1.17
N VAL A 412 3.32 21.24 -0.77
CA VAL A 412 4.16 20.05 -1.01
C VAL A 412 4.29 19.78 -2.51
N ARG A 413 3.18 19.79 -3.26
CA ARG A 413 3.21 19.63 -4.73
C ARG A 413 4.19 20.59 -5.39
N THR A 414 4.10 21.87 -5.03
CA THR A 414 4.91 22.95 -5.62
C THR A 414 6.38 22.75 -5.30
N GLY A 415 6.72 22.42 -4.05
CA GLY A 415 8.10 22.12 -3.65
C GLY A 415 8.69 20.92 -4.39
N LEU A 416 7.95 19.81 -4.46
CA LEU A 416 8.43 18.58 -5.11
C LEU A 416 8.62 18.75 -6.61
N LEU A 417 7.67 19.40 -7.30
CA LEU A 417 7.79 19.66 -8.74
C LEU A 417 8.92 20.64 -9.06
N ALA A 418 9.13 21.66 -8.23
CA ALA A 418 10.26 22.57 -8.39
C ALA A 418 11.60 21.82 -8.22
N PHE A 419 11.70 20.94 -7.22
CA PHE A 419 12.90 20.15 -6.97
C PHE A 419 13.23 19.18 -8.13
N ILE A 420 12.26 18.38 -8.59
CA ILE A 420 12.51 17.36 -9.63
C ILE A 420 12.79 17.97 -11.02
N ARG A 421 12.37 19.22 -11.23
CA ARG A 421 12.70 20.01 -12.43
C ARG A 421 14.01 20.78 -12.31
N GLY A 422 14.61 20.85 -11.13
CA GLY A 422 15.84 21.60 -10.86
C GLY A 422 15.64 23.10 -10.65
N ASP A 423 14.41 23.54 -10.39
CA ASP A 423 14.06 24.94 -10.11
C ASP A 423 14.54 25.37 -8.71
N ILE A 424 14.57 24.43 -7.75
CA ILE A 424 15.11 24.60 -6.40
C ILE A 424 16.01 23.40 -6.04
N GLY A 425 16.94 23.60 -5.11
CA GLY A 425 17.77 22.53 -4.58
C GLY A 425 17.16 21.78 -3.39
N ALA A 426 17.74 20.65 -3.03
CA ALA A 426 17.30 19.79 -1.94
C ALA A 426 17.26 20.49 -0.57
N SER A 427 18.20 21.41 -0.31
CA SER A 427 18.28 22.18 0.93
C SER A 427 17.04 23.08 1.12
N GLU A 428 16.58 23.70 0.03
CA GLU A 428 15.38 24.53 0.06
C GLU A 428 14.11 23.69 0.19
N LEU A 429 14.02 22.55 -0.51
CA LEU A 429 12.90 21.62 -0.36
C LEU A 429 12.78 21.14 1.10
N ALA A 430 13.88 20.72 1.72
CA ALA A 430 13.90 20.27 3.10
C ALA A 430 13.40 21.36 4.07
N ALA A 431 13.86 22.61 3.89
CA ALA A 431 13.41 23.73 4.69
C ALA A 431 11.91 24.03 4.51
N ARG A 432 11.39 23.98 3.27
CA ARG A 432 9.95 24.20 3.01
C ARG A 432 9.08 23.14 3.68
N LEU A 433 9.49 21.88 3.64
CA LEU A 433 8.76 20.78 4.29
C LEU A 433 8.84 20.86 5.82
N GLU A 434 9.99 21.25 6.36
CA GLU A 434 10.17 21.50 7.80
C GLU A 434 9.29 22.66 8.29
N GLN A 435 9.18 23.73 7.51
CA GLN A 435 8.27 24.84 7.83
C GLN A 435 6.81 24.36 7.94
N LEU A 436 6.33 23.54 7.00
CA LEU A 436 4.97 22.98 7.08
C LEU A 436 4.80 22.08 8.32
N ARG A 437 5.80 21.23 8.60
CA ARG A 437 5.81 20.36 9.80
C ARG A 437 5.74 21.17 11.09
N GLU A 438 6.42 22.30 11.14
CA GLU A 438 6.44 23.18 12.32
C GLU A 438 5.17 24.03 12.44
N ASN A 439 4.66 24.55 11.32
CA ASN A 439 3.50 25.44 11.31
C ASN A 439 2.18 24.70 11.56
N TYR A 440 2.04 23.46 11.10
CA TYR A 440 0.78 22.74 11.14
C TYR A 440 0.66 21.98 12.48
N PRO A 441 -0.54 21.92 13.09
CA PRO A 441 -0.80 20.90 14.11
C PRO A 441 -0.49 19.52 13.56
N ARG A 442 0.10 18.65 14.39
CA ARG A 442 0.57 17.33 13.97
C ARG A 442 -0.50 16.57 13.19
N ASP A 443 -1.72 16.49 13.70
CA ASP A 443 -2.77 15.71 13.04
C ASP A 443 -3.19 16.32 11.68
N ASN A 444 -3.19 17.65 11.54
CA ASN A 444 -3.47 18.31 10.27
C ASN A 444 -2.34 18.08 9.25
N PHE A 445 -1.08 18.13 9.68
CA PHE A 445 0.08 17.84 8.82
C PHE A 445 0.02 16.41 8.25
N TYR A 446 -0.25 15.42 9.10
CA TYR A 446 -0.36 14.03 8.69
C TYR A 446 -1.68 13.67 8.00
N SER A 447 -2.68 14.56 8.04
CA SER A 447 -3.94 14.42 7.31
C SER A 447 -3.95 15.21 6.00
N ALA A 448 -2.94 16.04 5.72
CA ALA A 448 -2.91 16.85 4.49
C ALA A 448 -3.02 15.97 3.23
N LEU A 449 -3.85 16.38 2.27
CA LEU A 449 -4.10 15.61 1.04
C LEU A 449 -2.96 15.88 0.04
N ASN A 450 -2.00 14.97 -0.02
CA ASN A 450 -0.81 15.06 -0.88
C ASN A 450 -1.15 14.69 -2.33
N LEU A 451 -1.61 15.67 -3.09
CA LEU A 451 -1.88 15.56 -4.52
C LEU A 451 -0.71 16.05 -5.39
N LEU A 452 -0.48 15.39 -6.53
CA LEU A 452 0.50 15.80 -7.52
C LEU A 452 -0.15 16.26 -8.83
N GLY A 453 -1.25 15.63 -9.23
CA GLY A 453 -2.19 16.07 -10.26
C GLY A 453 -3.51 16.53 -9.65
N SER A 454 -4.31 17.25 -10.44
CA SER A 454 -5.72 17.58 -10.14
C SER A 454 -6.41 18.11 -11.40
N HIS A 455 -7.73 18.19 -11.35
CA HIS A 455 -8.57 18.79 -12.40
C HIS A 455 -8.35 20.29 -12.67
N ASP A 456 -7.54 21.01 -11.87
CA ASP A 456 -7.21 22.43 -12.06
C ASP A 456 -5.75 22.68 -12.45
N ARG A 457 -4.94 21.63 -12.54
CA ARG A 457 -3.53 21.72 -12.91
C ARG A 457 -3.23 20.89 -14.15
N GLU A 458 -2.13 21.20 -14.83
CA GLU A 458 -1.63 20.36 -15.92
C GLU A 458 -1.44 18.91 -15.45
N ARG A 459 -1.61 17.95 -16.36
CA ARG A 459 -1.37 16.53 -16.08
C ARG A 459 0.05 16.33 -15.58
N LEU A 460 0.20 15.51 -14.54
CA LEU A 460 1.50 15.26 -13.93
C LEU A 460 2.50 14.74 -14.96
N PHE A 461 2.10 13.77 -15.78
CA PHE A 461 2.97 13.14 -16.77
C PHE A 461 3.53 14.15 -17.78
N THR A 462 2.70 15.09 -18.25
CA THR A 462 3.11 16.20 -19.13
C THR A 462 4.15 17.11 -18.47
N VAL A 463 3.95 17.45 -17.19
CA VAL A 463 4.91 18.28 -16.44
C VAL A 463 6.24 17.55 -16.24
N LEU A 464 6.21 16.26 -15.90
CA LEU A 464 7.42 15.47 -15.65
C LEU A 464 8.23 15.23 -16.94
N GLY A 465 7.57 15.11 -18.08
CA GLY A 465 8.20 15.02 -19.40
C GLY A 465 8.87 16.31 -19.89
N GLY A 466 8.74 17.41 -19.15
CA GLY A 466 9.34 18.70 -19.53
C GLY A 466 8.66 19.31 -20.74
N ALA A 467 7.32 19.24 -20.81
CA ALA A 467 6.55 19.97 -21.80
C ALA A 467 6.81 21.48 -21.73
N PRO A 468 6.70 22.21 -22.86
CA PRO A 468 6.87 23.67 -22.88
C PRO A 468 5.80 24.37 -22.03
N ASP A 469 6.06 25.64 -21.70
CA ASP A 469 5.10 26.49 -21.00
C ASP A 469 3.79 26.57 -21.81
N PRO A 470 2.63 26.18 -21.25
CA PRO A 470 1.35 26.24 -21.95
C PRO A 470 1.00 27.65 -22.45
N ASP A 471 1.47 28.69 -21.77
CA ASP A 471 1.20 30.09 -22.14
C ASP A 471 2.01 30.53 -23.39
N SER A 472 3.00 29.72 -23.80
CA SER A 472 3.77 29.90 -25.04
C SER A 472 3.17 29.23 -26.28
N LEU A 473 2.10 28.44 -26.11
CA LEU A 473 1.46 27.66 -27.18
C LEU A 473 0.08 28.22 -27.55
N SER A 474 -0.32 28.04 -28.82
CA SER A 474 -1.70 28.26 -29.26
C SER A 474 -2.65 27.17 -28.73
N GLU A 475 -3.96 27.41 -28.80
CA GLU A 475 -4.97 26.43 -28.38
C GLU A 475 -4.92 25.13 -29.19
N GLU A 476 -4.70 25.21 -30.51
CA GLU A 476 -4.53 24.06 -31.39
C GLU A 476 -3.27 23.25 -31.05
N GLU A 477 -2.15 23.94 -30.76
CA GLU A 477 -0.91 23.30 -30.33
C GLU A 477 -1.08 22.61 -28.98
N ARG A 478 -1.76 23.25 -28.01
CA ARG A 478 -2.04 22.62 -26.70
C ARG A 478 -2.90 21.37 -26.84
N ALA A 479 -3.92 21.39 -27.69
CA ALA A 479 -4.83 20.25 -27.88
C ALA A 479 -4.13 19.03 -28.51
N SER A 480 -3.21 19.28 -29.45
CA SER A 480 -2.53 18.24 -30.24
C SER A 480 -1.17 17.81 -29.69
N TYR A 481 -0.61 18.53 -28.71
CA TYR A 481 0.70 18.24 -28.15
C TYR A 481 0.77 16.84 -27.53
N ARG A 482 1.83 16.10 -27.85
CA ARG A 482 2.19 14.83 -27.22
C ARG A 482 3.68 14.78 -26.91
N LEU A 483 4.04 14.13 -25.82
CA LEU A 483 5.44 13.92 -25.45
C LEU A 483 6.16 13.05 -26.48
N SER A 484 7.40 13.38 -26.79
CA SER A 484 8.29 12.49 -27.56
C SER A 484 8.75 11.28 -26.73
N ASP A 485 9.22 10.20 -27.37
CA ASP A 485 9.69 8.99 -26.67
C ASP A 485 10.74 9.28 -25.57
N ASN A 486 11.66 10.21 -25.84
CA ASN A 486 12.66 10.64 -24.85
C ASN A 486 12.01 11.35 -23.66
N GLN A 487 11.01 12.19 -23.91
CA GLN A 487 10.26 12.86 -22.85
C GLN A 487 9.37 11.89 -22.07
N VAL A 488 8.79 10.88 -22.72
CA VAL A 488 8.06 9.79 -22.06
C VAL A 488 8.99 9.00 -21.14
N GLY A 489 10.19 8.65 -21.60
CA GLY A 489 11.21 7.99 -20.77
C GLY A 489 11.58 8.81 -19.53
N LEU A 490 11.82 10.12 -19.73
CA LEU A 490 12.07 11.05 -18.62
C LEU A 490 10.88 11.18 -17.67
N ALA A 491 9.66 11.26 -18.21
CA ALA A 491 8.43 11.35 -17.44
C ALA A 491 8.25 10.12 -16.55
N LYS A 492 8.46 8.89 -17.08
CA LYS A 492 8.40 7.65 -16.29
C LYS A 492 9.45 7.61 -15.17
N ALA A 493 10.70 7.99 -15.46
CA ALA A 493 11.77 8.00 -14.47
C ALA A 493 11.46 8.99 -13.32
N ARG A 494 11.00 10.20 -13.66
CA ARG A 494 10.55 11.18 -12.66
C ARG A 494 9.25 10.75 -11.97
N LEU A 495 8.36 10.04 -12.65
CA LEU A 495 7.11 9.55 -12.06
C LEU A 495 7.39 8.55 -10.94
N TRP A 496 8.36 7.65 -11.11
CA TRP A 496 8.81 6.78 -10.03
C TRP A 496 9.26 7.57 -8.80
N VAL A 497 10.12 8.58 -8.99
CA VAL A 497 10.58 9.46 -7.91
C VAL A 497 9.40 10.15 -7.21
N MET A 498 8.49 10.73 -7.98
CA MET A 498 7.37 11.50 -7.47
C MET A 498 6.34 10.62 -6.75
N ALA A 499 6.00 9.46 -7.30
CA ALA A 499 5.11 8.49 -6.67
C ALA A 499 5.71 7.94 -5.37
N LEU A 500 7.03 7.64 -5.37
CA LEU A 500 7.74 7.21 -4.15
C LEU A 500 7.65 8.29 -3.07
N LEU A 501 7.98 9.55 -3.39
CA LEU A 501 7.89 10.67 -2.43
C LEU A 501 6.45 10.87 -1.94
N GLN A 502 5.46 10.83 -2.83
CA GLN A 502 4.05 10.97 -2.48
C GLN A 502 3.59 9.91 -1.47
N MET A 503 4.04 8.67 -1.62
CA MET A 503 3.63 7.53 -0.78
C MET A 503 4.43 7.44 0.54
N THR A 504 5.60 8.07 0.61
CA THR A 504 6.52 7.97 1.76
C THR A 504 6.58 9.24 2.63
N LEU A 505 6.16 10.40 2.12
CA LEU A 505 6.02 11.62 2.90
C LEU A 505 4.82 11.56 3.88
N PRO A 506 4.84 12.35 4.98
CA PRO A 506 3.67 12.54 5.84
C PRO A 506 2.49 13.15 5.07
N GLY A 507 1.28 12.75 5.45
CA GLY A 507 0.05 13.13 4.76
C GLY A 507 -0.64 11.93 4.09
N VAL A 508 -1.75 12.23 3.41
CA VAL A 508 -2.59 11.25 2.72
C VAL A 508 -2.36 11.39 1.21
N PRO A 509 -1.75 10.40 0.54
CA PRO A 509 -1.50 10.47 -0.91
C PRO A 509 -2.83 10.50 -1.70
N CYS A 510 -2.87 11.34 -2.74
CA CYS A 510 -4.00 11.48 -3.64
C CYS A 510 -3.57 11.31 -5.10
N VAL A 511 -4.00 10.23 -5.75
CA VAL A 511 -3.77 9.96 -7.18
C VAL A 511 -4.91 10.58 -7.99
N TYR A 512 -4.59 11.39 -9.00
CA TYR A 512 -5.60 11.94 -9.91
C TYR A 512 -5.84 10.98 -11.08
N TYR A 513 -7.11 10.70 -11.41
CA TYR A 513 -7.44 9.62 -12.34
C TYR A 513 -6.68 9.71 -13.66
N GLY A 514 -5.96 8.66 -14.04
CA GLY A 514 -5.16 8.61 -15.26
C GLY A 514 -3.69 9.02 -15.08
N ASP A 515 -3.29 9.65 -13.97
CA ASP A 515 -1.86 9.87 -13.68
C ASP A 515 -1.11 8.54 -13.56
N GLU A 516 -1.77 7.49 -13.05
CA GLU A 516 -1.27 6.11 -13.01
C GLU A 516 -1.25 5.43 -14.37
N ARG A 517 -1.91 6.00 -15.37
CA ARG A 517 -1.82 5.57 -16.77
C ARG A 517 -0.90 6.47 -17.60
N GLY A 518 -0.29 7.49 -16.99
CA GLY A 518 0.53 8.47 -17.69
C GLY A 518 -0.27 9.33 -18.67
N VAL A 519 -1.51 9.67 -18.36
CA VAL A 519 -2.35 10.53 -19.22
C VAL A 519 -1.71 11.91 -19.38
N GLU A 520 -1.67 12.38 -20.61
CA GLU A 520 -1.11 13.68 -20.99
C GLU A 520 -2.20 14.77 -21.10
N GLY A 521 -1.83 16.02 -20.85
CA GLY A 521 -2.72 17.17 -21.01
C GLY A 521 -2.21 18.43 -20.31
N PHE A 522 -2.41 19.59 -20.94
CA PHE A 522 -2.18 20.89 -20.33
C PHE A 522 -3.32 21.28 -19.36
N ARG A 523 -3.51 22.56 -19.07
CA ARG A 523 -4.58 23.07 -18.20
C ARG A 523 -5.99 22.78 -18.78
N ASP A 524 -7.02 23.05 -17.99
CA ASP A 524 -8.43 22.90 -18.38
C ASP A 524 -8.68 23.44 -19.81
N PRO A 525 -9.30 22.64 -20.71
CA PRO A 525 -9.94 21.33 -20.48
C PRO A 525 -9.08 20.08 -20.65
N TYR A 526 -7.83 20.21 -21.07
CA TYR A 526 -7.01 19.06 -21.48
C TYR A 526 -6.64 18.12 -20.33
N ASN A 527 -6.53 18.65 -19.11
CA ASN A 527 -6.32 17.87 -17.89
C ASN A 527 -7.54 17.02 -17.47
N ARG A 528 -8.67 17.14 -18.16
CA ARG A 528 -9.91 16.36 -17.95
C ARG A 528 -10.16 15.36 -19.08
N ALA A 529 -9.11 14.93 -19.79
CA ALA A 529 -9.22 13.86 -20.79
C ALA A 529 -9.84 12.58 -20.19
N SER A 530 -10.54 11.81 -21.01
CA SER A 530 -11.14 10.53 -20.64
C SER A 530 -10.10 9.52 -20.16
N PHE A 531 -10.52 8.60 -19.29
CA PHE A 531 -9.62 7.56 -18.79
C PHE A 531 -9.32 6.51 -19.88
N PRO A 532 -8.06 6.15 -20.13
CA PRO A 532 -7.69 5.26 -21.22
C PRO A 532 -7.80 3.79 -20.82
N TRP A 533 -9.02 3.24 -20.73
CA TRP A 533 -9.24 1.84 -20.33
C TRP A 533 -8.54 0.83 -21.27
N GLU A 534 -8.52 1.11 -22.57
CA GLU A 534 -7.86 0.27 -23.59
C GLU A 534 -6.42 0.72 -23.91
N GLY A 535 -5.85 1.67 -23.16
CA GLY A 535 -4.56 2.28 -23.47
C GLY A 535 -3.75 2.79 -22.27
N GLY A 536 -3.01 3.87 -22.52
CA GLY A 536 -2.06 4.45 -21.56
C GLY A 536 -0.76 3.67 -21.42
N HIS A 537 0.00 3.98 -20.38
CA HIS A 537 1.31 3.38 -20.10
C HIS A 537 1.23 2.42 -18.91
N ALA A 538 1.21 1.10 -19.16
CA ALA A 538 1.13 0.07 -18.12
C ALA A 538 2.26 0.17 -17.07
N ASP A 539 3.46 0.61 -17.46
CA ASP A 539 4.58 0.86 -16.55
C ASP A 539 4.23 1.90 -15.46
N CYS A 540 3.40 2.89 -15.79
CA CYS A 540 2.97 3.90 -14.82
C CYS A 540 2.07 3.28 -13.74
N THR A 541 1.25 2.30 -14.12
CA THR A 541 0.42 1.55 -13.17
C THR A 541 1.31 0.77 -12.22
N ALA A 542 2.33 0.09 -12.74
CA ALA A 542 3.31 -0.63 -11.92
C ALA A 542 4.08 0.30 -10.98
N ILE A 543 4.47 1.50 -11.44
CA ILE A 543 5.12 2.53 -10.62
C ILE A 543 4.26 2.90 -9.40
N TYR A 544 2.99 3.30 -9.62
CA TYR A 544 2.11 3.67 -8.51
C TYR A 544 1.81 2.49 -7.60
N ARG A 545 1.52 1.32 -8.16
CA ARG A 545 1.27 0.11 -7.39
C ARG A 545 2.44 -0.22 -6.47
N ASN A 546 3.67 -0.20 -6.98
CA ASN A 546 4.86 -0.50 -6.18
C ASN A 546 5.10 0.53 -5.07
N ALA A 547 4.85 1.82 -5.33
CA ALA A 547 4.94 2.86 -4.31
C ALA A 547 3.86 2.73 -3.23
N ILE A 548 2.61 2.41 -3.63
CA ILE A 548 1.49 2.14 -2.71
C ILE A 548 1.78 0.89 -1.85
N ALA A 549 2.28 -0.17 -2.48
CA ALA A 549 2.64 -1.42 -1.81
C ALA A 549 3.70 -1.18 -0.74
N LEU A 550 4.71 -0.37 -1.04
CA LEU A 550 5.74 0.00 -0.08
C LEU A 550 5.16 0.75 1.14
N ARG A 551 4.26 1.72 0.92
CA ARG A 551 3.54 2.41 2.01
C ARG A 551 2.76 1.44 2.88
N LYS A 552 2.06 0.47 2.28
CA LYS A 552 1.29 -0.54 3.03
C LYS A 552 2.20 -1.49 3.82
N MET A 553 3.39 -1.82 3.32
CA MET A 553 4.30 -2.77 3.98
C MET A 553 5.12 -2.15 5.11
N LEU A 554 5.30 -0.82 5.13
CA LEU A 554 6.09 -0.11 6.15
C LEU A 554 5.19 0.88 6.90
N PRO A 555 4.49 0.46 7.97
CA PRO A 555 3.54 1.31 8.71
C PRO A 555 4.16 2.62 9.23
N VAL A 556 5.47 2.65 9.52
CA VAL A 556 6.20 3.86 9.92
C VAL A 556 6.08 5.00 8.89
N LEU A 557 5.77 4.70 7.63
CA LEU A 557 5.49 5.69 6.59
C LEU A 557 4.12 6.39 6.73
N VAL A 558 3.24 5.92 7.60
CA VAL A 558 1.93 6.56 7.85
C VAL A 558 2.03 7.59 8.97
N ASP A 559 2.55 7.22 10.13
CA ASP A 559 2.51 8.03 11.35
C ASP A 559 3.87 8.31 12.00
N GLY A 560 4.96 7.69 11.53
CA GLY A 560 6.31 7.90 12.05
C GLY A 560 6.77 9.35 11.93
N GLU A 561 7.55 9.80 12.92
CA GLU A 561 8.13 11.15 12.99
C GLU A 561 8.93 11.49 11.75
N PHE A 562 8.76 12.71 11.26
CA PHE A 562 9.34 13.16 10.00
C PHE A 562 10.48 14.16 10.24
N GLU A 563 11.64 13.88 9.64
CA GLU A 563 12.80 14.76 9.71
C GLU A 563 13.47 14.87 8.32
N PRO A 564 13.22 15.96 7.58
CA PRO A 564 13.83 16.20 6.28
C PRO A 564 15.28 16.68 6.40
N PHE A 565 16.11 16.34 5.40
CA PHE A 565 17.47 16.82 5.27
C PHE A 565 17.89 16.87 3.79
N SER A 566 19.06 17.47 3.53
CA SER A 566 19.68 17.47 2.22
C SER A 566 21.12 16.96 2.29
N SER A 567 21.59 16.35 1.19
CA SER A 567 22.99 16.00 0.98
C SER A 567 23.48 16.74 -0.27
N GLY A 568 23.91 17.98 -0.07
CA GLY A 568 24.14 18.92 -1.17
C GLY A 568 22.82 19.38 -1.80
N GLU A 569 22.88 19.88 -3.04
CA GLU A 569 21.71 20.47 -3.71
C GLU A 569 20.89 19.47 -4.53
N ASP A 570 21.44 18.31 -4.88
CA ASP A 570 20.76 17.34 -5.75
C ASP A 570 20.00 16.24 -4.98
N VAL A 571 20.44 15.92 -3.76
CA VAL A 571 19.93 14.77 -3.02
C VAL A 571 19.10 15.23 -1.85
N PHE A 572 17.80 14.99 -1.93
CA PHE A 572 16.83 15.19 -0.86
C PHE A 572 16.65 13.88 -0.10
N GLY A 573 16.64 13.95 1.23
CA GLY A 573 16.42 12.81 2.09
C GLY A 573 15.54 13.13 3.27
N PHE A 574 14.92 12.13 3.87
CA PHE A 574 14.21 12.31 5.13
C PHE A 574 14.10 11.01 5.91
N TRP A 575 13.96 11.16 7.21
CA TRP A 575 13.65 10.06 8.13
C TRP A 575 12.16 9.97 8.41
N ARG A 576 11.69 8.73 8.53
CA ARG A 576 10.44 8.33 9.17
C ARG A 576 10.77 7.43 10.35
N ARG A 577 10.51 7.88 11.58
CA ARG A 577 10.91 7.16 12.80
C ARG A 577 9.71 6.77 13.65
N GLY A 578 9.64 5.50 14.01
CA GLY A 578 8.63 4.95 14.90
C GLY A 578 9.27 4.23 16.10
N GLU A 579 8.43 3.54 16.85
CA GLU A 579 8.89 2.64 17.92
C GLU A 579 9.45 1.36 17.30
N GLY A 580 10.74 1.08 17.49
CA GLY A 580 11.42 -0.12 16.95
C GLY A 580 11.80 -0.08 15.46
N GLU A 581 11.13 0.74 14.64
CA GLU A 581 11.35 0.82 13.18
C GLU A 581 11.75 2.24 12.74
N SER A 582 12.69 2.34 11.80
CA SER A 582 13.04 3.61 11.16
C SER A 582 13.30 3.40 9.68
N VAL A 583 12.87 4.35 8.86
CA VAL A 583 13.12 4.36 7.42
C VAL A 583 13.80 5.68 7.03
N CYS A 584 14.83 5.61 6.20
CA CYS A 584 15.40 6.78 5.52
C CYS A 584 15.12 6.69 4.03
N VAL A 585 14.44 7.69 3.49
CA VAL A 585 14.18 7.80 2.04
C VAL A 585 15.19 8.77 1.45
N LEU A 586 15.79 8.40 0.31
CA LEU A 586 16.75 9.21 -0.42
C LEU A 586 16.33 9.31 -1.89
N VAL A 587 16.40 10.52 -2.45
CA VAL A 587 16.10 10.81 -3.84
C VAL A 587 17.16 11.74 -4.44
N ASN A 588 17.76 11.32 -5.55
CA ASN A 588 18.63 12.16 -6.37
C ASN A 588 17.82 12.77 -7.52
N ALA A 589 17.62 14.09 -7.56
CA ALA A 589 16.91 14.75 -8.65
C ALA A 589 17.78 15.08 -9.86
N SER A 590 19.11 14.86 -9.79
CA SER A 590 20.01 15.17 -10.90
C SER A 590 19.74 14.27 -12.11
N LEU A 591 19.84 14.85 -13.31
CA LEU A 591 19.80 14.11 -14.59
C LEU A 591 21.18 13.65 -15.05
N GLU A 592 22.26 14.15 -14.44
CA GLU A 592 23.64 13.92 -14.93
C GLU A 592 24.58 13.44 -13.82
N ARG A 593 24.40 13.91 -12.58
CA ARG A 593 25.32 13.64 -11.48
C ARG A 593 24.86 12.42 -10.67
N ALA A 594 25.76 11.46 -10.51
CA ALA A 594 25.64 10.42 -9.50
C ALA A 594 26.20 10.94 -8.16
N HIS A 595 25.66 10.43 -7.06
CA HIS A 595 26.04 10.83 -5.71
C HIS A 595 26.26 9.62 -4.81
N THR A 596 27.15 9.73 -3.83
CA THR A 596 27.25 8.78 -2.73
C THR A 596 26.84 9.50 -1.46
N VAL A 597 25.76 9.04 -0.83
CA VAL A 597 25.25 9.59 0.42
C VAL A 597 25.66 8.70 1.58
N LYS A 598 26.07 9.30 2.69
CA LYS A 598 26.37 8.58 3.93
C LYS A 598 25.25 8.81 4.93
N VAL A 599 24.63 7.72 5.36
CA VAL A 599 23.54 7.77 6.34
C VAL A 599 23.98 7.06 7.62
N PRO A 600 23.90 7.69 8.81
CA PRO A 600 24.21 7.01 10.07
C PRO A 600 23.30 5.81 10.30
N THR A 601 23.87 4.66 10.65
CA THR A 601 23.09 3.44 10.96
C THR A 601 22.78 3.31 12.45
N GLY A 602 23.58 3.94 13.31
CA GLY A 602 23.60 3.61 14.72
C GLY A 602 24.00 2.14 14.92
N GLU A 603 23.33 1.45 15.83
CA GLU A 603 23.55 0.02 16.13
C GLU A 603 22.65 -0.92 15.30
N ARG A 604 21.79 -0.38 14.43
CA ARG A 604 20.81 -1.17 13.66
C ARG A 604 21.38 -1.69 12.34
N LEU A 605 20.82 -2.81 11.89
CA LEU A 605 21.01 -3.30 10.52
C LEU A 605 20.22 -2.43 9.54
N VAL A 606 20.63 -2.48 8.26
CA VAL A 606 19.99 -1.70 7.21
C VAL A 606 19.81 -2.55 5.95
N THR A 607 18.61 -2.44 5.37
CA THR A 607 18.26 -3.05 4.09
C THR A 607 17.73 -1.98 3.14
N ASP A 608 18.28 -1.91 1.91
CA ASP A 608 17.71 -1.06 0.86
C ASP A 608 16.62 -1.82 0.10
N VAL A 609 15.36 -1.50 0.40
CA VAL A 609 14.22 -2.24 -0.14
C VAL A 609 13.89 -1.81 -1.58
N VAL A 610 14.32 -0.63 -2.03
CA VAL A 610 14.08 -0.17 -3.40
C VAL A 610 15.14 -0.70 -4.35
N SER A 611 16.43 -0.50 -4.04
CA SER A 611 17.50 -0.97 -4.94
C SER A 611 17.73 -2.48 -4.84
N GLY A 612 17.40 -3.09 -3.69
CA GLY A 612 17.66 -4.50 -3.42
C GLY A 612 19.14 -4.85 -3.27
N ARG A 613 20.05 -3.86 -3.33
CA ARG A 613 21.49 -4.08 -3.21
C ARG A 613 21.89 -4.27 -1.74
N PRO A 614 22.87 -5.13 -1.44
CA PRO A 614 23.43 -5.22 -0.10
C PRO A 614 23.93 -3.85 0.38
N ALA A 615 23.52 -3.47 1.59
CA ALA A 615 23.96 -2.22 2.18
C ALA A 615 25.43 -2.30 2.61
N HIS A 616 26.26 -1.38 2.12
CA HIS A 616 27.66 -1.28 2.53
C HIS A 616 27.77 -0.39 3.77
N VAL A 617 27.92 -1.01 4.94
CA VAL A 617 28.11 -0.31 6.22
C VAL A 617 29.59 -0.22 6.56
N SER A 618 30.10 0.99 6.77
CA SER A 618 31.46 1.23 7.26
C SER A 618 31.47 2.36 8.29
N HIS A 619 32.21 2.18 9.38
CA HIS A 619 32.35 3.19 10.45
C HIS A 619 31.00 3.71 11.00
N GLY A 620 29.98 2.84 11.13
CA GLY A 620 28.65 3.20 11.64
C GLY A 620 27.79 4.01 10.67
N GLN A 621 28.13 4.01 9.38
CA GLN A 621 27.39 4.68 8.32
C GLN A 621 27.18 3.73 7.15
N VAL A 622 25.99 3.76 6.55
CA VAL A 622 25.72 3.11 5.28
C VAL A 622 26.05 4.07 4.14
N GLU A 623 26.84 3.60 3.17
CA GLU A 623 27.14 4.33 1.95
C GLU A 623 26.18 3.91 0.83
N VAL A 624 25.40 4.85 0.33
CA VAL A 624 24.41 4.62 -0.72
C VAL A 624 24.84 5.33 -1.99
N PHE A 625 25.17 4.56 -3.02
CA PHE A 625 25.45 5.09 -4.35
C PHE A 625 24.16 5.27 -5.14
N MET A 626 23.93 6.47 -5.64
CA MET A 626 22.72 6.88 -6.34
C MET A 626 23.07 7.39 -7.74
N TRP A 627 22.58 6.70 -8.76
CA TRP A 627 22.59 7.18 -10.15
C TRP A 627 21.74 8.46 -10.30
N PRO A 628 21.86 9.20 -11.41
CA PRO A 628 20.88 10.22 -11.79
C PRO A 628 19.44 9.68 -11.71
N LEU A 629 18.52 10.44 -11.11
CA LEU A 629 17.15 10.00 -10.78
C LEU A 629 17.07 8.73 -9.90
N GLY A 630 18.18 8.36 -9.26
CA GLY A 630 18.27 7.23 -8.34
C GLY A 630 17.47 7.46 -7.06
N THR A 631 16.92 6.38 -6.51
CA THR A 631 16.15 6.39 -5.27
C THR A 631 16.58 5.23 -4.38
N SER A 632 16.46 5.42 -3.07
CA SER A 632 16.74 4.38 -2.08
C SER A 632 15.78 4.54 -0.91
N VAL A 633 15.34 3.41 -0.35
CA VAL A 633 14.56 3.38 0.89
C VAL A 633 15.27 2.42 1.82
N LEU A 634 15.97 3.00 2.77
CA LEU A 634 16.75 2.29 3.77
C LEU A 634 15.85 1.96 4.94
N HIS A 635 15.53 0.70 5.12
CA HIS A 635 14.81 0.20 6.28
C HIS A 635 15.82 -0.20 7.37
N PHE A 636 15.76 0.46 8.52
CA PHE A 636 16.62 0.21 9.67
C PHE A 636 15.86 -0.62 10.70
N HIS A 637 16.41 -1.79 10.98
CA HIS A 637 15.77 -2.79 11.81
C HIS A 637 16.79 -3.48 12.73
N ASP A 638 16.29 -4.10 13.78
CA ASP A 638 17.10 -4.91 14.68
C ASP A 638 17.47 -6.25 14.02
N GLU A 639 18.54 -6.90 14.47
CA GLU A 639 18.98 -8.22 13.95
C GLU A 639 17.92 -9.30 14.19
N ARG A 640 17.31 -9.29 15.38
CA ARG A 640 16.20 -10.19 15.73
C ARG A 640 14.88 -9.46 15.65
N ARG A 641 13.98 -9.97 14.80
CA ARG A 641 12.67 -9.41 14.51
C ARG A 641 11.62 -10.45 14.91
N MET A 642 11.03 -11.14 13.94
CA MET A 642 10.09 -12.24 14.18
C MET A 642 10.69 -13.61 13.91
N GLN A 643 11.88 -13.69 13.30
CA GLN A 643 12.46 -14.94 12.82
C GLN A 643 13.15 -15.78 13.89
N LEU A 644 13.11 -17.10 13.71
CA LEU A 644 14.08 -18.05 14.25
C LEU A 644 15.07 -18.42 13.14
N VAL A 645 16.35 -18.10 13.33
CA VAL A 645 17.38 -18.29 12.29
C VAL A 645 17.92 -19.72 12.33
N PRO A 646 17.98 -20.43 11.18
CA PRO A 646 18.63 -21.74 11.09
C PRO A 646 20.11 -21.68 11.50
N GLU A 647 20.57 -22.73 12.17
CA GLU A 647 22.00 -22.91 12.45
C GLU A 647 22.79 -23.19 11.17
N ARG A 648 24.08 -22.84 11.17
CA ARG A 648 24.95 -23.13 10.03
C ARG A 648 24.96 -24.63 9.73
N GLY A 649 24.69 -25.00 8.48
CA GLY A 649 24.65 -26.39 8.04
C GLY A 649 24.32 -26.57 6.56
N MET A 650 24.32 -27.84 6.15
CA MET A 650 23.87 -28.31 4.84
C MET A 650 22.62 -29.18 5.01
N GLY A 651 21.69 -29.06 4.08
CA GLY A 651 20.54 -29.94 3.98
C GLY A 651 20.30 -30.50 2.59
N VAL A 652 19.49 -31.55 2.54
CA VAL A 652 19.08 -32.20 1.29
C VAL A 652 17.59 -31.98 1.07
N LEU A 653 17.23 -31.54 -0.14
CA LEU A 653 15.84 -31.44 -0.59
C LEU A 653 15.44 -32.76 -1.24
N CYS A 654 14.47 -33.47 -0.63
CA CYS A 654 13.92 -34.70 -1.19
C CYS A 654 12.53 -34.98 -0.62
N HIS A 655 11.56 -35.29 -1.47
CA HIS A 655 10.24 -35.74 -1.00
C HIS A 655 10.30 -37.18 -0.49
N VAL A 656 9.44 -37.52 0.48
CA VAL A 656 9.39 -38.86 1.08
C VAL A 656 9.13 -39.93 0.02
N THR A 657 8.28 -39.68 -0.97
CA THR A 657 8.00 -40.68 -2.02
C THR A 657 9.18 -40.96 -2.93
N SER A 658 10.16 -40.05 -2.99
CA SER A 658 11.33 -40.15 -3.87
C SER A 658 12.51 -40.89 -3.24
N ILE A 659 12.47 -41.22 -1.95
CA ILE A 659 13.54 -42.01 -1.32
C ILE A 659 13.40 -43.50 -1.70
N PRO A 660 14.50 -44.28 -1.71
CA PRO A 660 14.44 -45.67 -2.17
C PRO A 660 13.58 -46.59 -1.28
N ASN A 661 12.68 -47.38 -1.89
CA ASN A 661 11.84 -48.36 -1.19
C ASN A 661 11.48 -49.58 -2.08
N ASP A 662 12.51 -50.30 -2.54
CA ASP A 662 12.35 -51.54 -3.32
C ASP A 662 11.41 -51.42 -4.54
N GLY A 663 11.49 -50.30 -5.26
CA GLY A 663 10.67 -50.01 -6.44
C GLY A 663 9.23 -49.56 -6.14
N ARG A 664 8.93 -49.23 -4.89
CA ARG A 664 7.70 -48.54 -4.46
C ARG A 664 8.02 -47.12 -4.01
N PRO A 665 7.03 -46.21 -3.94
CA PRO A 665 7.21 -44.93 -3.28
C PRO A 665 7.71 -45.10 -1.84
N GLY A 666 8.58 -44.19 -1.41
CA GLY A 666 9.06 -44.16 -0.03
C GLY A 666 7.96 -43.91 1.01
N THR A 667 8.19 -44.38 2.23
CA THR A 667 7.27 -44.33 3.38
C THR A 667 7.97 -43.75 4.62
N LEU A 668 7.19 -43.32 5.61
CA LEU A 668 7.68 -42.73 6.87
C LEU A 668 8.43 -43.72 7.79
N GLY A 669 8.29 -45.03 7.56
CA GLY A 669 8.92 -46.05 8.36
C GLY A 669 10.37 -46.34 7.98
N ALA A 670 10.64 -47.58 7.57
CA ALA A 670 12.01 -48.05 7.37
C ALA A 670 12.79 -47.26 6.29
N PRO A 671 12.18 -46.86 5.15
CA PRO A 671 12.90 -46.08 4.13
C PRO A 671 13.34 -44.70 4.62
N ALA A 672 12.46 -43.93 5.26
CA ALA A 672 12.81 -42.62 5.82
C ALA A 672 13.89 -42.71 6.89
N ARG A 673 13.86 -43.71 7.78
CA ARG A 673 14.92 -43.93 8.77
C ARG A 673 16.28 -44.20 8.14
N ARG A 674 16.35 -45.03 7.08
CA ARG A 674 17.60 -45.26 6.34
C ARG A 674 18.12 -43.98 5.68
N PHE A 675 17.23 -43.16 5.15
CA PHE A 675 17.59 -41.87 4.56
C PHE A 675 18.14 -40.90 5.63
N VAL A 676 17.50 -40.83 6.79
CA VAL A 676 18.01 -40.05 7.95
C VAL A 676 19.38 -40.56 8.41
N ASP A 677 19.59 -41.88 8.48
CA ASP A 677 20.90 -42.46 8.81
C ASP A 677 21.97 -42.06 7.78
N TRP A 678 21.61 -42.04 6.49
CA TRP A 678 22.50 -41.62 5.40
C TRP A 678 22.86 -40.13 5.50
N LEU A 679 21.88 -39.25 5.78
CA LEU A 679 22.11 -37.82 6.02
C LEU A 679 23.02 -37.60 7.23
N ALA A 680 22.74 -38.27 8.34
CA ALA A 680 23.54 -38.15 9.56
C ALA A 680 24.98 -38.64 9.35
N ALA A 681 25.17 -39.73 8.60
CA ALA A 681 26.50 -40.25 8.26
C ALA A 681 27.29 -39.31 7.34
N GLY A 682 26.61 -38.57 6.45
CA GLY A 682 27.21 -37.53 5.61
C GLY A 682 27.41 -36.19 6.31
N GLY A 683 26.95 -36.05 7.56
CA GLY A 683 27.07 -34.84 8.37
C GLY A 683 26.00 -33.76 8.08
N GLN A 684 24.97 -34.08 7.30
CA GLN A 684 23.88 -33.14 7.02
C GLN A 684 23.05 -32.90 8.27
N LYS A 685 22.69 -31.64 8.49
CA LYS A 685 21.88 -31.22 9.64
C LYS A 685 20.40 -31.10 9.31
N TYR A 686 20.05 -31.03 8.02
CA TYR A 686 18.69 -30.73 7.59
C TYR A 686 18.22 -31.68 6.50
N TRP A 687 16.96 -32.09 6.61
CA TRP A 687 16.19 -32.68 5.52
C TRP A 687 15.05 -31.73 5.19
N GLN A 688 15.04 -31.15 3.99
CA GLN A 688 13.87 -30.43 3.49
C GLN A 688 12.94 -31.41 2.76
N VAL A 689 11.73 -31.55 3.31
CA VAL A 689 10.66 -32.35 2.74
C VAL A 689 9.67 -31.43 2.03
N LEU A 690 9.28 -31.83 0.82
CA LEU A 690 8.14 -31.23 0.11
C LEU A 690 6.83 -31.61 0.85
N PRO A 691 5.68 -30.98 0.57
CA PRO A 691 4.51 -31.09 1.43
C PRO A 691 4.05 -32.55 1.60
N VAL A 692 3.81 -32.98 2.84
CA VAL A 692 3.35 -34.35 3.16
C VAL A 692 1.82 -34.44 3.26
N ASN A 693 1.14 -33.49 2.63
CA ASN A 693 -0.31 -33.43 2.56
C ASN A 693 -0.85 -34.41 1.49
N PRO A 694 -2.09 -34.91 1.64
CA PRO A 694 -2.72 -35.78 0.64
C PRO A 694 -2.72 -35.08 -0.73
N PRO A 695 -2.19 -35.71 -1.80
CA PRO A 695 -2.09 -35.07 -3.10
C PRO A 695 -3.46 -34.89 -3.77
N ASP A 696 -3.49 -34.06 -4.81
CA ASP A 696 -4.64 -33.94 -5.70
C ASP A 696 -4.82 -35.16 -6.63
N ALA A 697 -5.79 -35.08 -7.55
CA ALA A 697 -6.06 -36.13 -8.52
C ALA A 697 -4.91 -36.38 -9.52
N TYR A 698 -3.95 -35.45 -9.63
CA TYR A 698 -2.79 -35.52 -10.51
C TYR A 698 -1.51 -35.95 -9.76
N GLY A 699 -1.59 -36.17 -8.44
CA GLY A 699 -0.47 -36.58 -7.61
C GLY A 699 0.35 -35.41 -7.04
N SER A 700 -0.11 -34.17 -7.18
CA SER A 700 0.59 -32.99 -6.66
C SER A 700 0.29 -32.76 -5.18
N PRO A 701 1.32 -32.71 -4.30
CA PRO A 701 1.12 -32.37 -2.89
C PRO A 701 0.89 -30.87 -2.64
N TYR A 702 1.10 -30.01 -3.64
CA TYR A 702 0.89 -28.56 -3.54
C TYR A 702 -0.57 -28.13 -3.72
N ALA A 703 -1.39 -29.00 -4.30
CA ALA A 703 -2.83 -28.81 -4.47
C ALA A 703 -3.64 -29.81 -3.62
N GLY A 704 -3.13 -30.14 -2.43
CA GLY A 704 -3.67 -31.23 -1.64
C GLY A 704 -5.13 -31.08 -1.20
N LEU A 705 -5.75 -32.21 -0.84
CA LEU A 705 -7.15 -32.28 -0.38
C LEU A 705 -7.37 -31.68 1.02
N SER A 706 -6.29 -31.38 1.73
CA SER A 706 -6.31 -30.63 2.99
C SER A 706 -4.98 -29.95 3.26
N ALA A 707 -5.02 -28.76 3.85
CA ALA A 707 -3.85 -28.06 4.38
C ALA A 707 -3.34 -28.62 5.72
N PHE A 708 -4.11 -29.49 6.39
CA PHE A 708 -3.82 -29.97 7.75
C PHE A 708 -3.51 -31.48 7.82
N ALA A 709 -4.21 -32.28 7.01
CA ALA A 709 -4.08 -33.73 7.01
C ALA A 709 -2.74 -34.18 6.43
N GLY A 710 -2.28 -35.34 6.88
CA GLY A 710 -1.13 -36.05 6.30
C GLY A 710 -1.55 -37.05 5.24
N ASP A 711 -0.69 -37.29 4.25
CA ASP A 711 -0.91 -38.28 3.21
C ASP A 711 -0.80 -39.70 3.77
N VAL A 712 -1.94 -40.41 3.80
CA VAL A 712 -2.03 -41.81 4.24
C VAL A 712 -1.26 -42.77 3.31
N GLY A 713 -0.91 -42.33 2.09
CA GLY A 713 -0.03 -43.04 1.18
C GLY A 713 1.42 -43.15 1.67
N LEU A 714 1.83 -42.33 2.63
CA LEU A 714 3.18 -42.34 3.21
C LEU A 714 3.33 -43.32 4.37
N LEU A 715 2.25 -43.93 4.85
CA LEU A 715 2.29 -44.92 5.93
C LEU A 715 3.14 -46.14 5.55
N GLU A 716 3.91 -46.66 6.49
CA GLU A 716 4.72 -47.87 6.30
C GLU A 716 3.85 -49.08 5.93
N ARG A 717 2.68 -49.18 6.56
CA ARG A 717 1.67 -50.19 6.26
C ARG A 717 0.59 -49.58 5.39
N GLY A 718 0.09 -50.36 4.43
CA GLY A 718 -1.04 -49.95 3.61
C GLY A 718 -2.29 -49.70 4.47
N ALA A 719 -3.18 -48.80 4.01
CA ALA A 719 -4.34 -48.35 4.77
C ALA A 719 -5.21 -49.50 5.34
N GLU A 720 -5.45 -50.57 4.58
CA GLU A 720 -6.22 -51.73 5.05
C GLU A 720 -5.56 -52.46 6.23
N GLU A 721 -4.24 -52.64 6.18
CA GLU A 721 -3.48 -53.30 7.24
C GLU A 721 -3.41 -52.42 8.49
N THR A 722 -3.24 -51.11 8.30
CA THR A 722 -3.30 -50.11 9.38
C THR A 722 -4.66 -50.12 10.08
N LEU A 723 -5.76 -50.07 9.33
CA LEU A 723 -7.10 -50.11 9.90
C LEU A 723 -7.37 -51.42 10.65
N ALA A 724 -6.89 -52.56 10.15
CA ALA A 724 -6.98 -53.83 10.84
C ALA A 724 -6.21 -53.82 12.17
N ALA A 725 -5.04 -53.18 12.21
CA ALA A 725 -4.26 -53.02 13.45
C ALA A 725 -4.95 -52.11 14.47
N LEU A 726 -5.73 -51.12 14.01
CA LEU A 726 -6.40 -50.11 14.84
C LEU A 726 -7.88 -50.44 15.15
N GLU A 727 -8.38 -51.61 14.79
CA GLU A 727 -9.82 -51.97 14.91
C GLU A 727 -10.39 -51.74 16.33
N LYS A 728 -9.55 -51.90 17.37
CA LYS A 728 -9.94 -51.78 18.78
C LYS A 728 -9.49 -50.49 19.47
N ILE A 729 -8.98 -49.51 18.74
CA ILE A 729 -8.39 -48.31 19.34
C ILE A 729 -9.40 -47.35 19.94
N GLY A 730 -10.70 -47.47 19.62
CA GLY A 730 -11.69 -46.42 19.87
C GLY A 730 -11.94 -45.98 21.33
N THR A 731 -11.38 -46.65 22.34
CA THR A 731 -11.42 -46.19 23.76
C THR A 731 -10.03 -45.88 24.33
N ASP A 732 -9.01 -45.87 23.49
CA ASP A 732 -7.64 -45.54 23.85
C ASP A 732 -7.54 -44.04 24.20
N PRO A 733 -6.97 -43.66 25.35
CA PRO A 733 -6.88 -42.26 25.77
C PRO A 733 -6.12 -41.38 24.77
N ASP A 734 -5.02 -41.87 24.21
CA ASP A 734 -4.13 -41.08 23.34
C ASP A 734 -4.81 -40.83 21.99
N TYR A 735 -5.54 -41.83 21.47
CA TYR A 735 -6.37 -41.64 20.28
C TYR A 735 -7.51 -40.64 20.50
N LEU A 736 -8.18 -40.70 21.65
CA LEU A 736 -9.26 -39.77 21.98
C LEU A 736 -8.75 -38.34 22.19
N GLU A 737 -7.58 -38.18 22.78
CA GLU A 737 -6.90 -36.90 22.94
C GLU A 737 -6.49 -36.32 21.59
N PHE A 738 -5.83 -37.10 20.72
CA PHE A 738 -5.54 -36.71 19.34
C PHE A 738 -6.81 -36.23 18.61
N CYS A 739 -7.90 -37.01 18.70
CA CYS A 739 -9.17 -36.64 18.07
C CYS A 739 -9.73 -35.33 18.62
N HIS A 740 -9.60 -35.09 19.93
CA HIS A 740 -10.09 -33.87 20.58
C HIS A 740 -9.27 -32.64 20.19
N GLU A 741 -7.94 -32.72 20.25
CA GLU A 741 -7.04 -31.62 19.91
C GLU A 741 -7.13 -31.21 18.44
N ASN A 742 -7.38 -32.19 17.56
CA ASN A 742 -7.40 -31.99 16.11
C ASN A 742 -8.82 -31.89 15.52
N ASP A 743 -9.88 -31.91 16.35
CA ASP A 743 -11.28 -31.99 15.88
C ASP A 743 -11.62 -30.91 14.83
N TYR A 744 -11.06 -29.71 14.98
CA TYR A 744 -11.32 -28.55 14.12
C TYR A 744 -10.97 -28.78 12.64
N TRP A 745 -10.01 -29.66 12.32
CA TRP A 745 -9.64 -30.01 10.93
C TRP A 745 -9.86 -31.49 10.64
N LEU A 746 -9.67 -32.35 11.63
CA LEU A 746 -9.76 -33.80 11.49
C LEU A 746 -11.18 -34.25 11.16
N THR A 747 -12.17 -33.71 11.87
CA THR A 747 -13.58 -34.06 11.63
C THR A 747 -14.08 -33.57 10.26
N PRO A 748 -13.85 -32.31 9.86
CA PRO A 748 -14.10 -31.88 8.49
C PRO A 748 -13.42 -32.76 7.43
N TYR A 749 -12.12 -33.01 7.56
CA TYR A 749 -11.35 -33.80 6.60
C TYR A 749 -11.85 -35.25 6.48
N ALA A 750 -12.02 -35.94 7.61
CA ALA A 750 -12.51 -37.32 7.63
C ALA A 750 -13.93 -37.42 7.05
N THR A 751 -14.79 -36.43 7.31
CA THR A 751 -16.13 -36.35 6.71
C THR A 751 -16.05 -36.10 5.21
N PHE A 752 -15.19 -35.19 4.76
CA PHE A 752 -14.97 -34.88 3.36
C PHE A 752 -14.51 -36.12 2.58
N ARG A 753 -13.50 -36.84 3.08
CA ARG A 753 -13.02 -38.10 2.47
C ARG A 753 -14.09 -39.19 2.46
N ALA A 754 -14.85 -39.36 3.54
CA ALA A 754 -15.96 -40.31 3.59
C ALA A 754 -17.05 -40.00 2.56
N VAL A 755 -17.37 -38.72 2.33
CA VAL A 755 -18.33 -38.32 1.31
C VAL A 755 -17.76 -38.52 -0.10
N LYS A 756 -16.49 -38.18 -0.34
CA LYS A 756 -15.81 -38.44 -1.63
C LYS A 756 -15.85 -39.91 -1.99
N ALA A 757 -15.48 -40.78 -1.06
CA ALA A 757 -15.54 -42.23 -1.24
C ALA A 757 -16.97 -42.71 -1.55
N LEU A 758 -17.98 -42.16 -0.87
CA LEU A 758 -19.39 -42.50 -1.11
C LEU A 758 -19.88 -42.07 -2.50
N LEU A 759 -19.37 -40.94 -3.02
CA LEU A 759 -19.85 -40.31 -4.25
C LEU A 759 -18.93 -40.50 -5.47
N GLY A 760 -17.89 -41.33 -5.34
CA GLY A 760 -16.98 -41.68 -6.44
C GLY A 760 -15.95 -40.59 -6.76
N GLU A 761 -15.35 -39.99 -5.74
CA GLU A 761 -14.27 -38.98 -5.82
C GLU A 761 -14.62 -37.67 -6.54
N LYS A 762 -15.90 -37.45 -6.85
CA LYS A 762 -16.38 -36.20 -7.46
C LYS A 762 -16.07 -34.96 -6.60
N PRO A 763 -15.89 -33.79 -7.24
CA PRO A 763 -15.70 -32.55 -6.51
C PRO A 763 -16.94 -32.13 -5.72
N TRP A 764 -16.75 -31.46 -4.60
CA TRP A 764 -17.86 -31.18 -3.66
C TRP A 764 -18.95 -30.25 -4.21
N GLN A 765 -18.64 -29.44 -5.22
CA GLN A 765 -19.59 -28.60 -5.94
C GLN A 765 -20.64 -29.42 -6.71
N GLU A 766 -20.35 -30.68 -7.04
CA GLU A 766 -21.28 -31.59 -7.72
C GLU A 766 -22.08 -32.47 -6.75
N TRP A 767 -21.85 -32.35 -5.44
CA TRP A 767 -22.51 -33.22 -4.47
C TRP A 767 -24.00 -32.86 -4.27
N PRO A 768 -24.85 -33.85 -3.94
CA PRO A 768 -26.21 -33.58 -3.50
C PRO A 768 -26.25 -32.60 -2.33
N GLY A 769 -27.26 -31.73 -2.27
CA GLY A 769 -27.35 -30.64 -1.29
C GLY A 769 -27.20 -31.05 0.18
N VAL A 770 -27.52 -32.29 0.55
CA VAL A 770 -27.31 -32.82 1.92
C VAL A 770 -25.83 -32.92 2.33
N TYR A 771 -24.92 -33.03 1.36
CA TYR A 771 -23.47 -33.13 1.58
C TYR A 771 -22.72 -31.86 1.16
N ARG A 772 -23.38 -30.93 0.46
CA ARG A 772 -22.72 -29.74 -0.12
C ARG A 772 -22.21 -28.75 0.93
N THR A 773 -22.74 -28.79 2.15
CA THR A 773 -22.31 -27.94 3.26
C THR A 773 -21.88 -28.80 4.44
N PHE A 774 -20.70 -28.52 4.98
CA PHE A 774 -20.22 -29.21 6.18
C PHE A 774 -21.09 -28.85 7.39
N THR A 775 -21.45 -29.87 8.17
CA THR A 775 -21.95 -29.69 9.54
C THR A 775 -21.36 -30.78 10.43
N PRO A 776 -21.07 -30.52 11.72
CA PRO A 776 -20.55 -31.56 12.62
C PRO A 776 -21.47 -32.80 12.72
N ARG A 777 -22.78 -32.62 12.49
CA ARG A 777 -23.75 -33.74 12.47
C ARG A 777 -23.53 -34.70 11.31
N LEU A 778 -22.94 -34.24 10.21
CA LEU A 778 -22.70 -35.06 9.03
C LEU A 778 -21.70 -36.18 9.30
N ALA A 779 -20.70 -35.92 10.16
CA ALA A 779 -19.74 -36.92 10.63
C ALA A 779 -20.43 -38.13 11.29
N GLY A 780 -21.55 -37.90 11.98
CA GLY A 780 -22.36 -38.93 12.64
C GLY A 780 -23.42 -39.59 11.73
N HIS A 781 -23.50 -39.23 10.45
CA HIS A 781 -24.52 -39.78 9.56
C HIS A 781 -24.31 -41.29 9.38
N PRO A 782 -25.35 -42.15 9.49
CA PRO A 782 -25.17 -43.61 9.49
C PRO A 782 -24.46 -44.19 8.26
N ARG A 783 -24.50 -43.49 7.12
CA ARG A 783 -23.78 -43.89 5.89
C ARG A 783 -22.31 -43.49 5.87
N LEU A 784 -21.89 -42.55 6.71
CA LEU A 784 -20.55 -41.96 6.72
C LEU A 784 -19.76 -42.34 7.98
N ALA A 785 -20.42 -42.47 9.13
CA ALA A 785 -19.79 -42.58 10.45
C ALA A 785 -18.66 -43.61 10.54
N ARG A 786 -18.80 -44.78 9.90
CA ARG A 786 -17.74 -45.79 9.86
C ARG A 786 -16.52 -45.30 9.06
N ALA A 787 -16.73 -44.78 7.86
CA ALA A 787 -15.65 -44.28 7.02
C ALA A 787 -14.97 -43.04 7.63
N VAL A 788 -15.73 -42.18 8.31
CA VAL A 788 -15.18 -41.05 9.07
C VAL A 788 -14.25 -41.54 10.19
N GLU A 789 -14.70 -42.54 10.94
CA GLU A 789 -13.90 -43.12 12.02
C GLU A 789 -12.65 -43.85 11.49
N ASP A 790 -12.77 -44.56 10.35
CA ASP A 790 -11.63 -45.20 9.70
C ASP A 790 -10.58 -44.13 9.26
N GLU A 791 -11.01 -43.00 8.69
CA GLU A 791 -10.08 -41.93 8.33
C GLU A 791 -9.43 -41.25 9.52
N ARG A 792 -10.15 -41.08 10.65
CA ARG A 792 -9.56 -40.58 11.89
C ARG A 792 -8.43 -41.49 12.39
N ARG A 793 -8.62 -42.80 12.32
CA ARG A 793 -7.60 -43.79 12.70
C ARG A 793 -6.39 -43.75 11.79
N LEU A 794 -6.59 -43.56 10.48
CA LEU A 794 -5.48 -43.41 9.53
C LEU A 794 -4.66 -42.16 9.80
N GLN A 795 -5.31 -41.02 10.07
CA GLN A 795 -4.61 -39.79 10.44
C GLN A 795 -3.90 -39.90 11.79
N TYR A 796 -4.48 -40.63 12.76
CA TYR A 796 -3.79 -40.93 14.01
C TYR A 796 -2.53 -41.78 13.77
N GLN A 797 -2.60 -42.81 12.93
CA GLN A 797 -1.40 -43.58 12.57
C GLN A 797 -0.34 -42.71 11.88
N PHE A 798 -0.77 -41.83 10.97
CA PHE A 798 0.14 -40.89 10.31
C PHE A 798 0.85 -40.02 11.34
N GLN A 799 0.11 -39.49 12.33
CA GLN A 799 0.68 -38.69 13.40
C GLN A 799 1.75 -39.46 14.18
N LEU A 800 1.46 -40.71 14.56
CA LEU A 800 2.41 -41.55 15.30
C LEU A 800 3.68 -41.84 14.49
N GLU A 801 3.55 -42.20 13.21
CA GLU A 801 4.71 -42.49 12.35
C GLU A 801 5.54 -41.22 12.07
N TRP A 802 4.88 -40.08 11.91
CA TRP A 802 5.55 -38.80 11.72
C TRP A 802 6.34 -38.37 12.96
N GLU A 803 5.74 -38.44 14.15
CA GLU A 803 6.40 -38.12 15.43
C GLU A 803 7.59 -39.05 15.70
N ASP A 804 7.44 -40.33 15.40
CA ASP A 804 8.49 -41.33 15.52
C ASP A 804 9.67 -41.05 14.56
N LEU A 805 9.38 -40.67 13.30
CA LEU A 805 10.41 -40.24 12.35
C LEU A 805 11.11 -38.95 12.79
N LEU A 806 10.34 -37.94 13.21
CA LEU A 806 10.86 -36.66 13.67
C LEU A 806 11.79 -36.86 14.89
N GLY A 807 11.34 -37.64 15.88
CA GLY A 807 12.15 -38.01 17.03
C GLY A 807 13.42 -38.76 16.64
N TYR A 808 13.33 -39.70 15.70
CA TYR A 808 14.50 -40.44 15.19
C TYR A 808 15.52 -39.55 14.48
N ALA A 809 15.05 -38.56 13.70
CA ALA A 809 15.89 -37.55 13.06
C ALA A 809 16.61 -36.69 14.10
N HIS A 810 15.89 -36.23 15.13
CA HIS A 810 16.46 -35.44 16.23
C HIS A 810 17.54 -36.20 17.01
N GLU A 811 17.33 -37.49 17.29
CA GLU A 811 18.34 -38.34 17.93
C GLU A 811 19.67 -38.43 17.14
N ARG A 812 19.61 -38.18 15.83
CA ARG A 812 20.75 -38.16 14.91
C ARG A 812 21.27 -36.77 14.59
N GLY A 813 20.68 -35.73 15.17
CA GLY A 813 21.05 -34.34 14.91
C GLY A 813 20.56 -33.81 13.57
N VAL A 814 19.57 -34.47 12.94
CA VAL A 814 18.92 -34.02 11.71
C VAL A 814 17.60 -33.34 12.05
N LYS A 815 17.42 -32.11 11.58
CA LYS A 815 16.18 -31.33 11.67
C LYS A 815 15.39 -31.42 10.36
N ILE A 816 14.07 -31.33 10.44
CA ILE A 816 13.18 -31.40 9.27
C ILE A 816 12.65 -30.00 8.93
N ILE A 817 12.84 -29.60 7.67
CA ILE A 817 12.26 -28.39 7.09
C ILE A 817 11.06 -28.82 6.24
N GLY A 818 9.85 -28.44 6.66
CA GLY A 818 8.64 -28.68 5.88
C GLY A 818 8.41 -27.61 4.83
N ASP A 819 7.70 -27.97 3.77
CA ASP A 819 7.25 -27.03 2.76
C ASP A 819 5.73 -26.82 2.86
N MET A 820 5.30 -25.56 2.81
CA MET A 820 3.90 -25.20 3.03
C MET A 820 3.38 -24.34 1.86
N PRO A 821 2.54 -24.91 0.97
CA PRO A 821 1.92 -24.20 -0.15
C PRO A 821 1.12 -22.97 0.32
N MET A 822 1.16 -21.84 -0.37
CA MET A 822 0.33 -20.71 0.04
C MET A 822 -1.17 -21.01 -0.13
N PHE A 823 -1.56 -21.57 -1.27
CA PHE A 823 -2.96 -21.82 -1.62
C PHE A 823 -3.40 -23.24 -1.29
N VAL A 824 -4.71 -23.45 -1.26
CA VAL A 824 -5.35 -24.77 -1.08
C VAL A 824 -6.15 -25.13 -2.33
N SER A 825 -6.39 -26.41 -2.59
CA SER A 825 -7.24 -26.79 -3.72
C SER A 825 -8.70 -26.36 -3.50
N VAL A 826 -9.39 -26.00 -4.59
CA VAL A 826 -10.83 -25.71 -4.55
C VAL A 826 -11.64 -26.94 -4.10
N ASP A 827 -11.19 -28.14 -4.46
CA ASP A 827 -11.81 -29.41 -4.04
C ASP A 827 -11.09 -29.96 -2.81
N SER A 828 -11.13 -29.21 -1.72
CA SER A 828 -10.50 -29.57 -0.44
C SER A 828 -11.49 -29.52 0.72
N ALA A 829 -11.14 -30.22 1.80
CA ALA A 829 -11.88 -30.16 3.05
C ALA A 829 -11.89 -28.74 3.66
N ASP A 830 -10.84 -27.96 3.42
CA ASP A 830 -10.70 -26.59 3.92
C ASP A 830 -11.75 -25.67 3.29
N VAL A 831 -11.78 -25.62 1.94
CA VAL A 831 -12.72 -24.78 1.19
C VAL A 831 -14.17 -25.21 1.43
N TRP A 832 -14.41 -26.52 1.55
CA TRP A 832 -15.76 -27.05 1.81
C TRP A 832 -16.29 -26.76 3.21
N SER A 833 -15.41 -26.71 4.22
CA SER A 833 -15.82 -26.52 5.62
C SER A 833 -15.80 -25.07 6.10
N GLU A 834 -14.96 -24.23 5.49
CA GLU A 834 -14.80 -22.81 5.81
C GLU A 834 -14.93 -21.96 4.53
N PRO A 835 -16.04 -22.03 3.77
CA PRO A 835 -16.14 -21.36 2.46
C PRO A 835 -16.03 -19.83 2.54
N ASP A 836 -16.41 -19.23 3.68
CA ASP A 836 -16.52 -17.78 3.86
C ASP A 836 -15.15 -17.07 3.82
N ILE A 837 -14.03 -17.78 4.05
CA ILE A 837 -12.68 -17.18 4.01
C ILE A 837 -12.06 -17.22 2.60
N PHE A 838 -12.75 -17.82 1.62
CA PHE A 838 -12.31 -17.94 0.24
C PHE A 838 -13.20 -17.13 -0.70
N ASP A 839 -12.64 -16.65 -1.80
CA ASP A 839 -13.41 -15.88 -2.78
C ASP A 839 -14.21 -16.78 -3.73
N LEU A 840 -15.42 -17.16 -3.29
CA LEU A 840 -16.29 -18.12 -3.95
C LEU A 840 -17.62 -17.50 -4.41
N ASP A 841 -18.23 -18.10 -5.44
CA ASP A 841 -19.61 -17.85 -5.85
C ASP A 841 -20.61 -18.65 -4.99
N GLU A 842 -21.90 -18.45 -5.23
CA GLU A 842 -22.98 -19.15 -4.49
C GLU A 842 -22.95 -20.67 -4.67
N ASP A 843 -22.26 -21.15 -5.71
CA ASP A 843 -22.10 -22.57 -6.01
C ASP A 843 -20.81 -23.17 -5.43
N GLY A 844 -19.98 -22.37 -4.75
CA GLY A 844 -18.71 -22.82 -4.20
C GLY A 844 -17.58 -22.94 -5.23
N ARG A 845 -17.71 -22.25 -6.37
CA ARG A 845 -16.63 -22.12 -7.37
C ARG A 845 -15.87 -20.81 -7.16
N PRO A 846 -14.57 -20.76 -7.47
CA PRO A 846 -13.78 -19.54 -7.28
C PRO A 846 -14.28 -18.42 -8.19
N ARG A 847 -14.53 -17.22 -7.63
CA ARG A 847 -14.74 -16.00 -8.44
C ARG A 847 -13.44 -15.51 -9.03
N ARG A 848 -12.35 -15.64 -8.27
CA ARG A 848 -10.97 -15.35 -8.66
C ARG A 848 -10.06 -16.51 -8.28
N MET A 849 -9.18 -16.88 -9.19
CA MET A 849 -8.21 -17.97 -9.03
C MET A 849 -6.79 -17.42 -8.91
N ALA A 850 -5.94 -18.09 -8.14
CA ALA A 850 -4.53 -17.76 -8.01
C ALA A 850 -3.75 -18.15 -9.28
N GLY A 851 -2.70 -17.37 -9.56
CA GLY A 851 -1.79 -17.64 -10.67
C GLY A 851 -0.58 -16.73 -10.66
N ALA A 852 0.07 -16.62 -11.82
CA ALA A 852 1.16 -15.69 -12.08
C ALA A 852 0.98 -15.03 -13.45
N PRO A 853 1.35 -13.74 -13.60
CA PRO A 853 1.25 -13.08 -14.89
C PRO A 853 2.25 -13.67 -15.90
N PRO A 854 2.04 -13.40 -17.20
CA PRO A 854 3.05 -13.64 -18.23
C PRO A 854 4.43 -13.07 -17.88
N ASP A 855 5.48 -13.89 -18.04
CA ASP A 855 6.87 -13.48 -17.88
C ASP A 855 7.81 -14.14 -18.91
N ALA A 856 9.12 -13.94 -18.75
CA ALA A 856 10.11 -14.48 -19.69
C ALA A 856 10.26 -16.01 -19.63
N PHE A 857 9.85 -16.65 -18.53
CA PHE A 857 9.92 -18.09 -18.31
C PHE A 857 8.61 -18.79 -18.66
N ALA A 858 7.46 -18.12 -18.45
CA ALA A 858 6.12 -18.54 -18.80
C ALA A 858 5.40 -17.43 -19.60
N PRO A 859 5.57 -17.38 -20.94
CA PRO A 859 5.04 -16.32 -21.79
C PRO A 859 3.51 -16.19 -21.77
N GLU A 860 2.80 -17.28 -21.47
CA GLU A 860 1.34 -17.31 -21.34
C GLU A 860 0.86 -17.02 -19.91
N GLY A 861 1.79 -16.88 -18.95
CA GLY A 861 1.50 -16.85 -17.51
C GLY A 861 1.13 -18.23 -16.96
N GLN A 862 0.70 -18.26 -15.70
CA GLN A 862 0.28 -19.50 -15.03
C GLN A 862 -1.09 -19.31 -14.37
N LEU A 863 -1.96 -20.31 -14.55
CA LEU A 863 -3.24 -20.42 -13.84
C LEU A 863 -3.20 -21.70 -13.01
N TRP A 864 -3.16 -21.57 -11.69
CA TRP A 864 -3.07 -22.72 -10.78
C TRP A 864 -4.44 -23.27 -10.40
N GLY A 865 -5.50 -22.46 -10.53
CA GLY A 865 -6.89 -22.88 -10.32
C GLY A 865 -7.35 -22.87 -8.86
N ASN A 866 -6.47 -22.57 -7.91
CA ASN A 866 -6.80 -22.44 -6.49
C ASN A 866 -7.62 -21.17 -6.21
N PRO A 867 -8.59 -21.19 -5.27
CA PRO A 867 -9.29 -19.97 -4.85
C PRO A 867 -8.34 -19.00 -4.13
N THR A 868 -8.63 -17.71 -4.26
CA THR A 868 -7.97 -16.65 -3.48
C THR A 868 -8.65 -16.48 -2.11
N TYR A 869 -7.94 -15.86 -1.16
CA TYR A 869 -8.44 -15.63 0.20
C TYR A 869 -9.18 -14.30 0.34
N ARG A 870 -10.21 -14.27 1.20
CA ARG A 870 -10.85 -13.06 1.72
C ARG A 870 -10.08 -12.52 2.92
N TRP A 871 -9.00 -11.79 2.66
CA TRP A 871 -8.10 -11.25 3.69
C TRP A 871 -8.75 -10.23 4.61
N ASP A 872 -9.80 -9.55 4.15
CA ASP A 872 -10.69 -8.71 4.95
C ASP A 872 -11.36 -9.52 6.08
N ILE A 873 -12.03 -10.62 5.74
CA ILE A 873 -12.71 -11.51 6.70
C ILE A 873 -11.67 -12.16 7.62
N LEU A 874 -10.56 -12.64 7.08
CA LEU A 874 -9.49 -13.23 7.89
C LEU A 874 -8.93 -12.24 8.90
N ARG A 875 -8.74 -10.97 8.54
CA ARG A 875 -8.27 -9.93 9.47
C ARG A 875 -9.27 -9.66 10.59
N GLU A 876 -10.57 -9.61 10.28
CA GLU A 876 -11.63 -9.47 11.29
C GLU A 876 -11.65 -10.65 12.28
N GLN A 877 -11.32 -11.85 11.80
CA GLN A 877 -11.20 -13.06 12.62
C GLN A 877 -9.81 -13.23 13.26
N ASN A 878 -8.97 -12.19 13.27
CA ASN A 878 -7.60 -12.23 13.77
C ASN A 878 -6.78 -13.39 13.18
N PHE A 879 -6.96 -13.65 11.89
CA PHE A 879 -6.28 -14.68 11.10
C PHE A 879 -6.44 -16.11 11.62
N GLY A 880 -7.52 -16.42 12.35
CA GLY A 880 -7.68 -17.68 13.08
C GLY A 880 -7.40 -18.96 12.27
N TRP A 881 -7.84 -19.05 11.01
CA TRP A 881 -7.56 -20.21 10.15
C TRP A 881 -6.06 -20.37 9.86
N TRP A 882 -5.38 -19.28 9.50
CA TRP A 882 -3.93 -19.29 9.24
C TRP A 882 -3.11 -19.55 10.49
N LEU A 883 -3.51 -19.03 11.65
CA LEU A 883 -2.84 -19.33 12.93
C LEU A 883 -2.95 -20.82 13.28
N ARG A 884 -4.12 -21.45 13.05
CA ARG A 884 -4.26 -22.91 13.19
C ARG A 884 -3.36 -23.66 12.20
N ARG A 885 -3.25 -23.18 10.97
CA ARG A 885 -2.39 -23.77 9.93
C ARG A 885 -0.91 -23.69 10.33
N PHE A 886 -0.44 -22.54 10.80
CA PHE A 886 0.90 -22.40 11.34
C PHE A 886 1.12 -23.31 12.55
N SER A 887 0.17 -23.37 13.49
CA SER A 887 0.26 -24.29 14.63
C SER A 887 0.45 -25.74 14.20
N ARG A 888 -0.27 -26.19 13.16
CA ARG A 888 -0.11 -27.54 12.60
C ARG A 888 1.26 -27.73 11.96
N ALA A 889 1.72 -26.77 11.16
CA ALA A 889 3.04 -26.85 10.52
C ALA A 889 4.18 -26.88 11.55
N LEU A 890 4.10 -26.06 12.60
CA LEU A 890 5.08 -26.01 13.70
C LEU A 890 5.06 -27.28 14.58
N ALA A 891 3.97 -28.06 14.55
CA ALA A 891 3.91 -29.37 15.20
C ALA A 891 4.55 -30.48 14.33
N LEU A 892 4.63 -30.28 13.02
CA LEU A 892 5.19 -31.27 12.08
C LEU A 892 6.67 -31.03 11.79
N TYR A 893 7.17 -29.80 11.86
CA TYR A 893 8.50 -29.44 11.35
C TYR A 893 9.28 -28.55 12.30
N ASP A 894 10.62 -28.63 12.22
CA ASP A 894 11.52 -27.72 12.95
C ASP A 894 11.56 -26.33 12.31
N TYR A 895 11.47 -26.27 10.98
CA TYR A 895 11.35 -25.05 10.17
C TYR A 895 10.32 -25.25 9.06
N VAL A 896 9.74 -24.16 8.58
CA VAL A 896 8.73 -24.19 7.50
C VAL A 896 9.13 -23.22 6.40
N ARG A 897 9.35 -23.73 5.19
CA ARG A 897 9.39 -22.91 3.98
C ARG A 897 7.96 -22.49 3.64
N LEU A 898 7.74 -21.18 3.57
CA LEU A 898 6.50 -20.60 3.10
C LEU A 898 6.60 -20.44 1.59
N ASP A 899 5.96 -21.35 0.87
CA ASP A 899 5.88 -21.33 -0.59
C ASP A 899 5.14 -20.07 -1.06
N HIS A 900 5.59 -19.51 -2.18
CA HIS A 900 5.05 -18.30 -2.79
C HIS A 900 4.90 -17.13 -1.77
N PHE A 901 5.94 -16.89 -0.97
CA PHE A 901 5.90 -15.87 0.10
C PHE A 901 5.53 -14.46 -0.41
N ILE A 902 5.83 -14.17 -1.68
CA ILE A 902 5.48 -12.90 -2.33
C ILE A 902 3.97 -12.62 -2.27
N GLY A 903 3.13 -13.67 -2.27
CA GLY A 903 1.67 -13.57 -2.20
C GLY A 903 1.17 -12.99 -0.88
N PHE A 904 1.98 -13.01 0.19
CA PHE A 904 1.65 -12.31 1.44
C PHE A 904 1.76 -10.79 1.32
N SER A 905 2.55 -10.28 0.36
CA SER A 905 2.60 -8.86 0.01
C SER A 905 1.61 -8.51 -1.10
N SER A 906 1.65 -9.25 -2.22
CA SER A 906 0.71 -9.12 -3.34
C SER A 906 0.57 -10.45 -4.05
N PHE A 907 -0.67 -10.92 -4.24
CA PHE A 907 -0.98 -12.13 -4.99
C PHE A 907 -1.65 -11.78 -6.32
N TYR A 908 -1.48 -12.62 -7.33
CA TYR A 908 -2.09 -12.42 -8.64
C TYR A 908 -3.40 -13.21 -8.72
N ALA A 909 -4.49 -12.50 -9.02
CA ALA A 909 -5.85 -13.00 -9.02
C ALA A 909 -6.42 -12.92 -10.44
N ILE A 910 -6.84 -14.07 -10.98
CA ILE A 910 -7.38 -14.22 -12.33
C ILE A 910 -8.89 -14.43 -12.22
N PRO A 911 -9.72 -13.63 -12.92
CA PRO A 911 -11.18 -13.79 -12.87
C PRO A 911 -11.60 -15.15 -13.44
N ALA A 912 -12.72 -15.69 -12.92
CA ALA A 912 -13.28 -16.96 -13.37
C ALA A 912 -13.51 -16.98 -14.89
N GLY A 913 -13.04 -18.04 -15.56
CA GLY A 913 -13.14 -18.19 -17.01
C GLY A 913 -12.11 -17.39 -17.83
N GLY A 914 -11.28 -16.58 -17.17
CA GLY A 914 -10.18 -15.85 -17.80
C GLY A 914 -8.91 -16.68 -17.97
N THR A 915 -7.96 -16.12 -18.71
CA THR A 915 -6.59 -16.61 -18.88
C THR A 915 -5.65 -15.91 -17.89
N ALA A 916 -4.42 -16.40 -17.74
CA ALA A 916 -3.44 -15.73 -16.89
C ALA A 916 -3.10 -14.30 -17.33
N ALA A 917 -3.35 -13.92 -18.59
CA ALA A 917 -3.21 -12.53 -19.03
C ALA A 917 -4.32 -11.60 -18.53
N ASP A 918 -5.47 -12.15 -18.13
CA ASP A 918 -6.64 -11.39 -17.66
C ASP A 918 -6.59 -11.08 -16.15
N GLY A 919 -5.55 -11.56 -15.45
CA GLY A 919 -5.43 -11.36 -14.01
C GLY A 919 -4.89 -9.98 -13.61
N ALA A 920 -5.07 -9.67 -12.34
CA ALA A 920 -4.54 -8.47 -11.71
C ALA A 920 -3.90 -8.82 -10.37
N TYR A 921 -2.98 -7.98 -9.92
CA TYR A 921 -2.42 -8.14 -8.59
C TYR A 921 -3.37 -7.54 -7.54
N SER A 922 -3.59 -8.25 -6.44
CA SER A 922 -4.31 -7.78 -5.25
C SER A 922 -3.38 -7.82 -4.03
N PHE A 923 -3.72 -7.07 -2.97
CA PHE A 923 -2.86 -6.98 -1.78
C PHE A 923 -3.09 -8.15 -0.82
N GLY A 924 -1.99 -8.76 -0.36
CA GLY A 924 -2.01 -9.77 0.69
C GLY A 924 -2.16 -9.17 2.11
N PRO A 925 -2.06 -9.99 3.17
CA PRO A 925 -2.20 -9.56 4.55
C PRO A 925 -1.03 -8.71 5.07
N GLY A 926 0.12 -8.70 4.37
CA GLY A 926 1.32 -8.02 4.82
C GLY A 926 1.86 -8.56 6.15
N LEU A 927 2.38 -7.66 7.00
CA LEU A 927 2.97 -8.01 8.29
C LEU A 927 1.97 -8.43 9.36
N ASP A 928 0.68 -8.07 9.21
CA ASP A 928 -0.33 -8.27 10.26
C ASP A 928 -0.49 -9.74 10.64
N LEU A 929 -0.49 -10.63 9.64
CA LEU A 929 -0.57 -12.07 9.86
C LEU A 929 0.62 -12.59 10.67
N PHE A 930 1.84 -12.16 10.32
CA PHE A 930 3.06 -12.63 10.97
C PHE A 930 3.25 -12.03 12.37
N ARG A 931 2.77 -10.81 12.61
CA ARG A 931 2.70 -10.23 13.97
C ARG A 931 1.75 -11.05 14.85
N ALA A 932 0.56 -11.37 14.36
CA ALA A 932 -0.38 -12.23 15.08
C ALA A 932 0.22 -13.62 15.38
N ALA A 933 0.96 -14.20 14.43
CA ALA A 933 1.66 -15.46 14.64
C ALA A 933 2.79 -15.34 15.68
N TYR A 934 3.60 -14.27 15.62
CA TYR A 934 4.68 -14.03 16.58
C TYR A 934 4.15 -13.82 18.00
N ASP A 935 3.05 -13.08 18.15
CA ASP A 935 2.42 -12.86 19.46
C ASP A 935 1.90 -14.18 20.07
N GLN A 936 1.51 -15.14 19.23
CA GLN A 936 1.00 -16.45 19.67
C GLN A 936 2.12 -17.48 19.92
N PHE A 937 3.11 -17.55 19.04
CA PHE A 937 4.11 -18.64 19.00
C PHE A 937 5.51 -18.21 19.43
N GLY A 938 5.78 -16.90 19.53
CA GLY A 938 7.13 -16.37 19.70
C GLY A 938 7.93 -16.38 18.39
N PRO A 939 9.27 -16.51 18.43
CA PRO A 939 10.11 -16.56 17.24
C PRO A 939 9.65 -17.63 16.24
N LEU A 940 9.45 -17.21 14.99
CA LEU A 940 8.85 -18.00 13.93
C LEU A 940 9.94 -18.66 13.07
N PRO A 941 9.97 -20.01 12.95
CA PRO A 941 10.97 -20.74 12.18
C PRO A 941 10.61 -20.81 10.69
N PHE A 942 10.30 -19.66 10.10
CA PHE A 942 9.88 -19.56 8.70
C PHE A 942 11.05 -19.22 7.77
N ILE A 943 11.06 -19.83 6.59
CA ILE A 943 11.93 -19.49 5.46
C ILE A 943 11.02 -18.93 4.37
N ALA A 944 11.33 -17.75 3.85
CA ALA A 944 10.52 -17.08 2.84
C ALA A 944 10.97 -17.49 1.43
N GLU A 945 10.09 -18.12 0.65
CA GLU A 945 10.32 -18.21 -0.79
C GLU A 945 10.00 -16.89 -1.47
N ASP A 946 10.99 -16.01 -1.56
CA ASP A 946 10.89 -14.70 -2.22
C ASP A 946 11.33 -14.75 -3.70
N LEU A 947 10.95 -15.80 -4.43
CA LEU A 947 11.29 -15.98 -5.85
C LEU A 947 10.22 -15.35 -6.77
N GLY A 948 10.63 -14.89 -7.96
CA GLY A 948 9.75 -14.27 -8.96
C GLY A 948 9.95 -12.76 -9.11
N ALA A 949 8.86 -12.02 -9.33
CA ALA A 949 8.90 -10.56 -9.49
C ALA A 949 9.07 -9.85 -8.12
N ILE A 950 10.32 -9.70 -7.68
CA ILE A 950 10.64 -9.12 -6.37
C ILE A 950 10.47 -7.59 -6.41
N THR A 951 9.35 -7.12 -5.88
CA THR A 951 9.04 -5.69 -5.73
C THR A 951 9.67 -5.11 -4.44
N PRO A 952 9.78 -3.78 -4.30
CA PRO A 952 10.23 -3.16 -3.06
C PRO A 952 9.40 -3.55 -1.83
N ALA A 953 8.11 -3.81 -2.01
CA ALA A 953 7.21 -4.24 -0.95
C ALA A 953 7.53 -5.65 -0.44
N VAL A 954 7.89 -6.59 -1.34
CA VAL A 954 8.35 -7.93 -0.94
C VAL A 954 9.63 -7.83 -0.12
N ARG A 955 10.61 -7.03 -0.58
CA ARG A 955 11.86 -6.81 0.17
C ARG A 955 11.60 -6.18 1.54
N ALA A 956 10.66 -5.24 1.62
CA ALA A 956 10.23 -4.66 2.89
C ALA A 956 9.61 -5.70 3.83
N LEU A 957 8.76 -6.60 3.31
CA LEU A 957 8.14 -7.67 4.09
C LEU A 957 9.19 -8.69 4.62
N VAL A 958 10.14 -9.09 3.78
CA VAL A 958 11.27 -9.97 4.18
C VAL A 958 12.13 -9.26 5.22
N ALA A 959 12.52 -8.01 4.98
CA ALA A 959 13.34 -7.24 5.93
C ALA A 959 12.63 -7.05 7.27
N ALA A 960 11.33 -6.75 7.28
CA ALA A 960 10.57 -6.49 8.52
C ALA A 960 10.23 -7.77 9.30
N SER A 961 9.94 -8.88 8.62
CA SER A 961 9.74 -10.19 9.28
C SER A 961 11.05 -10.80 9.78
N GLY A 962 12.11 -10.60 8.98
CA GLY A 962 13.41 -11.21 9.16
C GLY A 962 13.51 -12.66 8.77
N PHE A 963 12.48 -13.23 8.16
CA PHE A 963 12.57 -14.60 7.65
C PHE A 963 13.65 -14.65 6.58
N PRO A 964 14.57 -15.63 6.64
CA PRO A 964 15.58 -15.75 5.60
C PRO A 964 14.89 -16.03 4.26
N GLY A 965 15.25 -15.23 3.26
CA GLY A 965 14.82 -15.43 1.87
C GLY A 965 15.53 -16.62 1.21
N MET A 966 15.24 -16.88 -0.06
CA MET A 966 15.88 -17.93 -0.85
C MET A 966 16.80 -17.33 -1.91
N ASP A 967 17.99 -17.89 -2.09
CA ASP A 967 18.90 -17.54 -3.18
C ASP A 967 19.23 -18.81 -3.96
N VAL A 968 18.78 -18.89 -5.21
CA VAL A 968 18.89 -20.09 -6.05
C VAL A 968 20.00 -19.88 -7.07
N ALA A 969 21.02 -20.74 -7.06
CA ALA A 969 22.19 -20.62 -7.93
C ALA A 969 21.85 -20.60 -9.43
N GLN A 970 20.83 -21.35 -9.86
CA GLN A 970 20.34 -21.32 -11.25
C GLN A 970 19.71 -19.98 -11.66
N PHE A 971 19.30 -19.15 -10.70
CA PHE A 971 18.72 -17.82 -10.92
C PHE A 971 19.70 -16.68 -10.62
N TYR A 972 21.00 -16.99 -10.46
CA TYR A 972 22.01 -15.99 -10.17
C TYR A 972 22.12 -14.97 -11.32
N ASP A 973 22.04 -13.68 -10.99
CA ASP A 973 22.12 -12.58 -11.96
C ASP A 973 23.51 -12.47 -12.64
N GLY A 974 24.56 -12.97 -11.98
CA GLY A 974 25.92 -13.02 -12.52
C GLY A 974 26.21 -14.29 -13.31
N ASP A 975 27.45 -14.44 -13.80
CA ASP A 975 27.87 -15.70 -14.41
C ASP A 975 28.23 -16.73 -13.32
N VAL A 976 27.27 -17.63 -13.04
CA VAL A 976 27.42 -18.68 -12.03
C VAL A 976 28.58 -19.65 -12.33
N ARG A 977 29.08 -19.67 -13.58
CA ARG A 977 30.28 -20.43 -13.98
C ARG A 977 31.56 -19.85 -13.40
N GLU A 978 31.59 -18.55 -13.12
CA GLU A 978 32.76 -17.82 -12.65
C GLU A 978 32.70 -17.53 -11.14
N SER A 979 31.53 -17.12 -10.64
CA SER A 979 31.35 -16.73 -9.22
C SER A 979 29.92 -16.94 -8.76
N TYR A 980 29.73 -17.04 -7.45
CA TYR A 980 28.41 -17.06 -6.83
C TYR A 980 28.51 -16.36 -5.47
N VAL A 981 27.77 -15.27 -5.29
CA VAL A 981 27.69 -14.51 -4.04
C VAL A 981 26.21 -14.33 -3.70
N PRO A 982 25.66 -15.09 -2.75
CA PRO A 982 24.25 -14.98 -2.42
C PRO A 982 23.94 -13.68 -1.68
N ARG A 983 22.66 -13.31 -1.68
CA ARG A 983 22.16 -12.18 -0.91
C ARG A 983 22.34 -12.41 0.61
N PRO A 984 22.60 -11.36 1.42
CA PRO A 984 22.66 -11.47 2.87
C PRO A 984 21.37 -12.03 3.46
N GLU A 985 21.46 -12.70 4.62
CA GLU A 985 20.31 -13.26 5.36
C GLU A 985 19.42 -14.20 4.51
N THR A 986 20.00 -14.99 3.59
CA THR A 986 19.25 -15.98 2.79
C THR A 986 19.65 -17.43 3.10
N VAL A 987 18.80 -18.36 2.68
CA VAL A 987 19.11 -19.78 2.49
C VAL A 987 19.50 -20.00 1.03
N VAL A 988 20.64 -20.62 0.81
CA VAL A 988 21.16 -20.92 -0.53
C VAL A 988 20.60 -22.24 -1.04
N TYR A 989 20.21 -22.29 -2.31
CA TYR A 989 19.76 -23.48 -3.01
C TYR A 989 20.55 -23.66 -4.31
N THR A 990 20.95 -24.89 -4.64
CA THR A 990 21.46 -25.16 -6.00
C THR A 990 20.34 -25.20 -7.03
N GLY A 991 19.17 -25.68 -6.62
CA GLY A 991 17.93 -25.76 -7.40
C GLY A 991 16.74 -26.00 -6.48
N THR A 992 15.53 -25.96 -7.04
CA THR A 992 14.27 -26.23 -6.34
C THR A 992 13.59 -27.48 -6.91
N HIS A 993 12.42 -27.86 -6.39
CA HIS A 993 11.62 -28.95 -6.94
C HIS A 993 11.01 -28.63 -8.32
N ASP A 994 10.88 -27.35 -8.64
CA ASP A 994 10.27 -26.82 -9.87
C ASP A 994 11.24 -26.69 -11.04
N ASN A 995 12.54 -26.71 -10.78
CA ASN A 995 13.55 -26.41 -11.78
C ASN A 995 14.12 -27.68 -12.44
N GLN A 996 14.91 -27.48 -13.50
CA GLN A 996 15.77 -28.55 -14.02
C GLN A 996 16.77 -29.01 -12.94
N THR A 997 17.21 -30.26 -13.03
CA THR A 997 18.39 -30.68 -12.24
C THR A 997 19.58 -29.83 -12.63
N LEU A 998 20.56 -29.65 -11.73
CA LEU A 998 21.70 -28.77 -12.00
C LEU A 998 22.51 -29.22 -13.22
N VAL A 999 22.62 -30.54 -13.45
CA VAL A 999 23.23 -31.09 -14.67
C VAL A 999 22.39 -30.75 -15.90
N GLY A 1000 21.07 -30.96 -15.85
CA GLY A 1000 20.16 -30.62 -16.95
C GLY A 1000 20.19 -29.13 -17.31
N PHE A 1001 20.26 -28.26 -16.29
CA PHE A 1001 20.48 -26.82 -16.45
C PHE A 1001 21.81 -26.52 -17.15
N CYS A 1002 22.92 -27.16 -16.74
CA CYS A 1002 24.21 -26.95 -17.39
C CYS A 1002 24.23 -27.41 -18.85
N GLU A 1003 23.59 -28.55 -19.16
CA GLU A 1003 23.43 -29.05 -20.52
C GLU A 1003 22.63 -28.07 -21.39
N SER A 1004 21.46 -27.65 -20.90
CA SER A 1004 20.52 -26.81 -21.66
C SER A 1004 20.99 -25.36 -21.82
N ARG A 1005 21.46 -24.74 -20.72
CA ARG A 1005 21.80 -23.31 -20.67
C ARG A 1005 23.11 -23.00 -21.39
N TYR A 1006 24.07 -23.91 -21.34
CA TYR A 1006 25.43 -23.71 -21.88
C TYR A 1006 25.78 -24.63 -23.07
N GLY A 1007 24.90 -25.56 -23.45
CA GLY A 1007 25.12 -26.44 -24.60
C GLY A 1007 26.25 -27.44 -24.40
N LEU A 1008 26.46 -27.91 -23.16
CA LEU A 1008 27.55 -28.80 -22.77
C LEU A 1008 27.19 -30.27 -22.97
N GLY A 1009 28.20 -31.12 -23.20
CA GLY A 1009 28.03 -32.57 -23.10
C GLY A 1009 27.92 -33.03 -21.63
N ARG A 1010 27.38 -34.23 -21.39
CA ARG A 1010 27.09 -34.75 -20.03
C ARG A 1010 28.26 -34.61 -19.06
N ASP A 1011 29.46 -35.07 -19.44
CA ASP A 1011 30.63 -35.05 -18.54
C ASP A 1011 31.07 -33.61 -18.19
N GLU A 1012 30.99 -32.69 -19.16
CA GLU A 1012 31.31 -31.27 -18.96
C GLU A 1012 30.24 -30.58 -18.09
N ALA A 1013 28.96 -30.94 -18.29
CA ALA A 1013 27.85 -30.45 -17.51
C ALA A 1013 27.93 -30.91 -16.04
N VAL A 1014 28.28 -32.18 -15.80
CA VAL A 1014 28.53 -32.70 -14.44
C VAL A 1014 29.67 -31.94 -13.78
N ALA A 1015 30.80 -31.73 -14.47
CA ALA A 1015 31.93 -30.98 -13.91
C ALA A 1015 31.56 -29.52 -13.58
N LEU A 1016 30.74 -28.88 -14.40
CA LEU A 1016 30.25 -27.53 -14.15
C LEU A 1016 29.26 -27.49 -12.98
N ALA A 1017 28.31 -28.43 -12.94
CA ALA A 1017 27.33 -28.57 -11.85
C ALA A 1017 28.04 -28.74 -10.49
N ASP A 1018 29.09 -29.57 -10.44
CA ASP A 1018 29.93 -29.75 -9.25
C ASP A 1018 30.60 -28.44 -8.83
N GLY A 1019 31.13 -27.67 -9.79
CA GLY A 1019 31.71 -26.36 -9.53
C GLY A 1019 30.71 -25.35 -8.99
N ILE A 1020 29.48 -25.33 -9.51
CA ILE A 1020 28.39 -24.45 -9.04
C ILE A 1020 27.98 -24.84 -7.61
N MET A 1021 27.75 -26.13 -7.38
CA MET A 1021 27.38 -26.65 -6.06
C MET A 1021 28.46 -26.37 -5.01
N ALA A 1022 29.74 -26.55 -5.34
CA ALA A 1022 30.84 -26.23 -4.44
C ALA A 1022 30.87 -24.74 -4.06
N ARG A 1023 30.62 -23.83 -5.00
CA ARG A 1023 30.53 -22.38 -4.71
C ARG A 1023 29.32 -22.04 -3.84
N ALA A 1024 28.17 -22.64 -4.11
CA ALA A 1024 26.96 -22.47 -3.30
C ALA A 1024 27.20 -22.92 -1.85
N LEU A 1025 27.81 -24.09 -1.67
CA LEU A 1025 28.16 -24.63 -0.36
C LEU A 1025 29.25 -23.81 0.35
N ALA A 1026 30.22 -23.24 -0.36
CA ALA A 1026 31.27 -22.40 0.22
C ALA A 1026 30.79 -20.99 0.65
N SER A 1027 29.54 -20.63 0.38
CA SER A 1027 29.01 -19.30 0.72
C SER A 1027 28.91 -19.03 2.22
N ASP A 1028 28.75 -17.74 2.57
CA ASP A 1028 28.58 -17.29 3.95
C ASP A 1028 27.17 -17.53 4.51
N ALA A 1029 26.21 -17.91 3.67
CA ALA A 1029 24.84 -18.21 4.10
C ALA A 1029 24.82 -19.25 5.22
N ALA A 1030 23.93 -19.10 6.21
CA ALA A 1030 23.84 -20.05 7.33
C ALA A 1030 23.48 -21.46 6.81
N LEU A 1031 22.44 -21.55 5.97
CA LEU A 1031 21.95 -22.81 5.46
C LEU A 1031 22.14 -22.89 3.94
N ALA A 1032 22.60 -24.05 3.46
CA ALA A 1032 22.61 -24.40 2.05
C ALA A 1032 21.83 -25.71 1.85
N ILE A 1033 20.90 -25.72 0.90
CA ILE A 1033 20.06 -26.85 0.55
C ILE A 1033 20.39 -27.31 -0.87
N VAL A 1034 20.52 -28.63 -1.05
CA VAL A 1034 20.82 -29.24 -2.34
C VAL A 1034 19.78 -30.32 -2.65
N PRO A 1035 19.10 -30.31 -3.80
CA PRO A 1035 18.25 -31.41 -4.27
C PRO A 1035 19.02 -32.73 -4.32
N LEU A 1036 18.36 -33.83 -3.95
CA LEU A 1036 18.99 -35.15 -3.99
C LEU A 1036 19.54 -35.48 -5.39
N GLN A 1037 18.82 -35.09 -6.46
CA GLN A 1037 19.24 -35.31 -7.85
C GLN A 1037 20.58 -34.67 -8.19
N ASP A 1038 20.88 -33.51 -7.61
CA ASP A 1038 22.13 -32.78 -7.85
C ASP A 1038 23.30 -33.48 -7.14
N ILE A 1039 23.07 -34.02 -5.93
CA ILE A 1039 24.05 -34.82 -5.19
C ILE A 1039 24.40 -36.08 -5.97
N LEU A 1040 23.38 -36.71 -6.58
CA LEU A 1040 23.48 -37.91 -7.40
C LEU A 1040 24.00 -37.63 -8.83
N SER A 1041 24.20 -36.37 -9.22
CA SER A 1041 24.62 -35.96 -10.58
C SER A 1041 23.71 -36.46 -11.71
N LEU A 1042 22.40 -36.46 -11.46
CA LEU A 1042 21.37 -36.91 -12.41
C LEU A 1042 20.98 -35.81 -13.41
N GLY A 1043 20.52 -36.21 -14.60
CA GLY A 1043 20.10 -35.30 -15.64
C GLY A 1043 18.64 -34.90 -15.50
N ASP A 1044 18.14 -34.17 -16.49
CA ASP A 1044 16.79 -33.63 -16.46
C ASP A 1044 15.70 -34.72 -16.50
N GLU A 1045 16.05 -35.97 -16.84
CA GLU A 1045 15.18 -37.13 -16.69
C GLU A 1045 14.74 -37.41 -15.24
N ALA A 1046 15.47 -36.88 -14.27
CA ALA A 1046 15.21 -37.04 -12.83
C ALA A 1046 14.41 -35.87 -12.21
N ARG A 1047 13.85 -34.98 -13.03
CA ARG A 1047 13.10 -33.82 -12.57
C ARG A 1047 11.84 -34.25 -11.79
N MET A 1048 11.58 -33.57 -10.67
CA MET A 1048 10.42 -33.83 -9.82
C MET A 1048 9.15 -33.18 -10.34
N ASN A 1049 9.21 -31.89 -10.68
CA ASN A 1049 8.06 -31.13 -11.12
C ASN A 1049 8.41 -30.23 -12.32
N VAL A 1050 7.46 -30.12 -13.25
CA VAL A 1050 7.45 -29.13 -14.33
C VAL A 1050 6.23 -28.23 -14.09
N PRO A 1051 6.44 -26.97 -13.65
CA PRO A 1051 5.35 -26.03 -13.40
C PRO A 1051 4.42 -25.88 -14.61
N GLY A 1052 3.11 -25.83 -14.34
CA GLY A 1052 2.08 -25.68 -15.38
C GLY A 1052 1.72 -26.95 -16.16
N VAL A 1053 2.35 -28.09 -15.86
CA VAL A 1053 2.02 -29.40 -16.46
C VAL A 1053 1.23 -30.24 -15.45
N ALA A 1054 0.11 -30.83 -15.86
CA ALA A 1054 -0.75 -31.63 -14.97
C ALA A 1054 -0.22 -33.06 -14.75
N ASP A 1055 0.20 -33.74 -15.82
CA ASP A 1055 0.56 -35.16 -15.76
C ASP A 1055 2.08 -35.38 -15.77
N GLY A 1056 2.54 -36.45 -15.10
CA GLY A 1056 3.93 -36.93 -15.15
C GLY A 1056 4.86 -36.39 -14.05
N ASN A 1057 4.39 -35.43 -13.26
CA ASN A 1057 5.12 -34.89 -12.11
C ASN A 1057 5.07 -35.85 -10.90
N TRP A 1058 5.98 -35.64 -9.94
CA TRP A 1058 6.00 -36.34 -8.64
C TRP A 1058 6.24 -37.87 -8.71
N THR A 1059 6.73 -38.37 -9.85
CA THR A 1059 6.94 -39.82 -10.08
C THR A 1059 8.37 -40.29 -9.88
N TRP A 1060 9.36 -39.38 -9.83
CA TRP A 1060 10.78 -39.75 -9.71
C TRP A 1060 11.12 -40.36 -8.35
N GLN A 1061 11.92 -41.43 -8.38
CA GLN A 1061 12.42 -42.16 -7.20
C GLN A 1061 13.91 -42.47 -7.37
N ALA A 1062 14.70 -42.20 -6.33
CA ALA A 1062 16.09 -42.62 -6.27
C ALA A 1062 16.21 -44.13 -6.03
N THR A 1063 17.28 -44.74 -6.52
CA THR A 1063 17.62 -46.13 -6.25
C THR A 1063 18.53 -46.27 -5.03
N GLU A 1064 18.50 -47.44 -4.37
CA GLU A 1064 19.42 -47.74 -3.26
C GLU A 1064 20.88 -47.71 -3.74
N GLU A 1065 21.16 -48.13 -4.98
CA GLU A 1065 22.52 -48.07 -5.54
C GLU A 1065 23.03 -46.64 -5.73
N GLU A 1066 22.19 -45.73 -6.22
CA GLU A 1066 22.55 -44.31 -6.39
C GLU A 1066 22.85 -43.63 -5.05
N VAL A 1067 21.96 -43.80 -4.06
CA VAL A 1067 22.13 -43.20 -2.72
C VAL A 1067 23.37 -43.76 -2.02
N ALA A 1068 23.59 -45.08 -2.09
CA ALA A 1068 24.78 -45.70 -1.52
C ALA A 1068 26.08 -45.21 -2.19
N ALA A 1069 26.09 -45.05 -3.52
CA ALA A 1069 27.24 -44.56 -4.26
C ALA A 1069 27.60 -43.11 -3.93
N ALA A 1070 26.61 -42.29 -3.57
CA ALA A 1070 26.80 -40.88 -3.26
C ALA A 1070 27.21 -40.58 -1.80
N ALA A 1071 27.24 -41.57 -0.91
CA ALA A 1071 27.53 -41.37 0.52
C ALA A 1071 28.87 -40.66 0.79
N GLY A 1072 29.94 -41.08 0.10
CA GLY A 1072 31.26 -40.44 0.24
C GLY A 1072 31.28 -39.01 -0.29
N ARG A 1073 30.65 -38.78 -1.45
CA ARG A 1073 30.53 -37.47 -2.09
C ARG A 1073 29.74 -36.48 -1.22
N LEU A 1074 28.66 -36.94 -0.59
CA LEU A 1074 27.86 -36.13 0.32
C LEU A 1074 28.68 -35.57 1.50
N ALA A 1075 29.49 -36.43 2.12
CA ALA A 1075 30.39 -36.03 3.21
C ALA A 1075 31.47 -35.05 2.71
N GLU A 1076 32.11 -35.35 1.57
CA GLU A 1076 33.13 -34.48 0.97
C GLU A 1076 32.59 -33.08 0.65
N LEU A 1077 31.38 -32.98 0.11
CA LEU A 1077 30.72 -31.71 -0.19
C LEU A 1077 30.47 -30.89 1.09
N ALA A 1078 30.03 -31.53 2.16
CA ALA A 1078 29.79 -30.87 3.44
C ALA A 1078 31.10 -30.38 4.09
N GLU A 1079 32.17 -31.19 4.06
CA GLU A 1079 33.49 -30.81 4.58
C GLU A 1079 34.10 -29.64 3.78
N GLN A 1080 34.13 -29.75 2.45
CA GLN A 1080 34.73 -28.73 1.58
C GLN A 1080 33.98 -27.39 1.66
N GLY A 1081 32.67 -27.43 1.86
CA GLY A 1081 31.84 -26.23 2.05
C GLY A 1081 31.92 -25.60 3.45
N GLY A 1082 32.65 -26.20 4.39
CA GLY A 1082 32.69 -25.76 5.79
C GLY A 1082 31.30 -25.81 6.45
N ARG A 1083 30.51 -26.83 6.10
CA ARG A 1083 29.15 -27.06 6.59
C ARG A 1083 29.08 -28.01 7.77
N ILE A 1084 30.17 -28.73 8.01
CA ILE A 1084 30.43 -29.56 9.18
C ILE A 1084 31.77 -29.15 9.81
N LEU A 1085 31.89 -29.34 11.13
CA LEU A 1085 33.06 -28.95 11.93
C LEU A 1085 34.21 -29.94 11.84
#